data_AF-A0A973TRZ8-F1
#
_entry.id   AF-A0A973TRZ8-F1
#
_cell.length_a   1.000
_cell.length_b   1.000
_cell.length_c   1.000
_cell.angle_alpha   90.00
_cell.angle_beta   90.00
_cell.angle_gamma   90.00
#
_symmetry.space_group_name_H-M   'P 1'
#
loop_
_entity.id
_entity.type
_entity.pdbx_description
1 polymer ?
#
loop_
_entity_poly.entity_id
_entity_poly.type
_entity_poly.pdbx_seq_one_letter_code
_entity_poly.pdbx_strand_id
1 'polypeptide(L)'
;MTGTGQDPLIRLADELGHLGRRLEAVGRELHRVGSTQAVVATSAAPSATDTATAPVESEPSTSAAQPAAAAQSVPAPAAAGQAAAQAPTPSPAPQARQAYQPAPAHPRPMYAPPPPPQANPGWGPPVPPWTPTPPPPPGPTLFDRLGKDGAGSKFLAWVGGAVTLLGVVLLLVLAVQRGYLGPLPRVLGGAALGGVLVGLGLWLHRTPAGRTGAFALAATGIAVLYRDGIAATSIYEYLPEGGGLAAGLLVAGGGLLLALRWDSAALAVGVVAACAVCAPVLTQGFTPLLVAFLLVLKIAAGPVHLKRDWPWLAVTAGVPPLLASVLVINRTDEHALAAIALLAAVIGVAGAVLTTKVRPGDVTALGLAVGSPMPALLTTAVLDRYLGAAVAGAVAVMMLALWAAGRRSLPANFAAAVGAVGVFALFQSTALALDGSTRAAVVLAEALVLAFLAKVLSSRGPLLGSLVFGVTGFLLTVAYAVPPRLLLDEPWRADSTGFLVSGMLTALVLGVLVVVLPWVATSLGVLGRHPFPWVVTGVVLLYAAAGVVLCGALLVSQDVTGFLFGHSIVTVSWTVAALVLLVRGIDRKSLRVAGLVLVGAAVAKLLLFDMAALDGIARVLAFIGAGLVLLTAGTRYAKLVATRRISVDS
;
A
#
# COMPACT_ATOMS: atom_id res chain seq x y z
N MET A 1 7.31 13.35 73.18
CA MET A 1 5.86 13.18 72.90
C MET A 1 5.60 13.44 71.42
N THR A 2 4.50 12.92 70.88
CA THR A 2 4.21 12.85 69.44
C THR A 2 3.49 14.08 68.89
N GLY A 3 3.71 14.40 67.61
CA GLY A 3 3.08 15.55 66.94
C GLY A 3 3.41 15.65 65.44
N THR A 4 3.17 14.58 64.69
CA THR A 4 3.51 14.50 63.25
C THR A 4 2.53 15.29 62.37
N GLY A 5 2.92 16.50 61.97
CA GLY A 5 2.29 17.18 60.83
C GLY A 5 2.73 16.52 59.52
N GLN A 6 1.90 15.64 58.96
CA GLN A 6 2.14 15.11 57.61
C GLN A 6 1.84 16.17 56.54
N ASP A 7 2.65 16.15 55.48
CA ASP A 7 2.57 17.08 54.36
C ASP A 7 1.18 17.02 53.67
N PRO A 8 0.50 18.16 53.42
CA PRO A 8 -0.80 18.17 52.76
C PRO A 8 -0.79 17.52 51.36
N LEU A 9 0.34 17.46 50.67
CA LEU A 9 0.48 16.77 49.38
C LEU A 9 0.31 15.25 49.50
N ILE A 10 0.79 14.65 50.61
CA ILE A 10 0.62 13.21 50.88
C ILE A 10 -0.87 12.91 51.11
N ARG A 11 -1.56 13.77 51.88
CA ARG A 11 -2.99 13.63 52.15
C ARG A 11 -3.83 13.71 50.87
N LEU A 12 -3.49 14.63 49.96
CA LEU A 12 -4.14 14.75 48.65
C LEU A 12 -3.91 13.52 47.78
N ALA A 13 -2.70 12.94 47.80
CA ALA A 13 -2.37 11.73 47.05
C ALA A 13 -3.18 10.51 47.52
N ASP A 14 -3.36 10.35 48.84
CA ASP A 14 -4.19 9.26 49.41
C ASP A 14 -5.68 9.41 49.07
N GLU A 15 -6.24 10.63 49.11
CA GLU A 15 -7.62 10.88 48.71
C GLU A 15 -7.85 10.59 47.22
N LEU A 16 -6.92 11.01 46.34
CA LEU A 16 -6.95 10.69 44.91
C LEU A 16 -6.82 9.17 44.66
N GLY A 17 -5.95 8.47 45.39
CA GLY A 17 -5.82 7.02 45.33
C GLY A 17 -7.07 6.27 45.82
N HIS A 18 -7.76 6.79 46.84
CA HIS A 18 -9.05 6.26 47.28
C HIS A 18 -10.17 6.51 46.26
N LEU A 19 -10.22 7.69 45.63
CA LEU A 19 -11.14 8.02 44.53
C LEU A 19 -10.96 7.11 43.31
N GLY A 20 -9.71 6.88 42.87
CA GLY A 20 -9.40 5.98 41.76
C GLY A 20 -9.93 4.56 41.99
N ARG A 21 -9.64 3.97 43.16
CA ARG A 21 -10.13 2.64 43.54
C ARG A 21 -11.66 2.54 43.61
N ARG A 22 -12.35 3.63 43.99
CA ARG A 22 -13.83 3.69 43.94
C ARG A 22 -14.36 3.74 42.50
N LEU A 23 -13.72 4.50 41.61
CA LEU A 23 -14.11 4.56 40.20
C LEU A 23 -13.92 3.21 39.48
N GLU A 24 -12.84 2.47 39.77
CA GLU A 24 -12.63 1.11 39.27
C GLU A 24 -13.64 0.08 39.80
N ALA A 25 -14.16 0.27 41.01
CA ALA A 25 -15.24 -0.55 41.54
C ALA A 25 -16.56 -0.28 40.80
N VAL A 26 -16.93 1.00 40.65
CA VAL A 26 -18.15 1.40 39.92
C VAL A 26 -18.10 0.99 38.44
N GLY A 27 -16.95 1.14 37.78
CA GLY A 27 -16.77 0.75 36.37
C GLY A 27 -16.98 -0.75 36.14
N ARG A 28 -16.52 -1.61 37.05
CA ARG A 28 -16.74 -3.07 36.99
C ARG A 28 -18.20 -3.44 37.22
N GLU A 29 -18.88 -2.78 38.15
CA GLU A 29 -20.28 -3.07 38.45
C GLU A 29 -21.22 -2.57 37.34
N LEU A 30 -20.92 -1.43 36.70
CA LEU A 30 -21.60 -0.99 35.48
C LEU A 30 -21.40 -1.98 34.32
N HIS A 31 -20.20 -2.54 34.16
CA HIS A 31 -19.94 -3.58 33.16
C HIS A 31 -20.78 -4.85 33.41
N ARG A 32 -20.90 -5.28 34.68
CA ARG A 32 -21.80 -6.37 35.07
C ARG A 32 -23.25 -6.08 34.71
N VAL A 33 -23.80 -4.95 35.16
CA VAL A 33 -25.21 -4.59 34.90
C VAL A 33 -25.49 -4.52 33.39
N GLY A 34 -24.60 -3.94 32.60
CA GLY A 34 -24.70 -3.91 31.14
C GLY A 34 -24.69 -5.32 30.51
N SER A 35 -23.82 -6.22 30.99
CA SER A 35 -23.79 -7.61 30.51
C SER A 35 -25.07 -8.38 30.87
N THR A 36 -25.63 -8.18 32.06
CA THR A 36 -26.90 -8.80 32.48
C THR A 36 -28.06 -8.30 31.63
N GLN A 37 -28.12 -7.01 31.31
CA GLN A 37 -29.15 -6.45 30.43
C GLN A 37 -29.05 -6.97 29.00
N ALA A 38 -27.84 -7.17 28.46
CA ALA A 38 -27.64 -7.75 27.13
C ALA A 38 -28.16 -9.21 27.04
N VAL A 39 -27.95 -10.01 28.10
CA VAL A 39 -28.49 -11.38 28.19
C VAL A 39 -30.03 -11.37 28.26
N VAL A 40 -30.61 -10.53 29.13
CA VAL A 40 -32.09 -10.43 29.28
C VAL A 40 -32.76 -9.91 27.99
N ALA A 41 -32.13 -8.99 27.26
CA ALA A 41 -32.61 -8.52 25.96
C ALA A 41 -32.60 -9.62 24.88
N THR A 42 -31.80 -10.68 25.06
CA THR A 42 -31.66 -11.78 24.09
C THR A 42 -32.67 -12.92 24.36
N SER A 43 -33.16 -13.09 25.59
CA SER A 43 -34.14 -14.14 25.93
C SER A 43 -35.62 -13.71 25.76
N ALA A 44 -35.90 -12.48 25.33
CA ALA A 44 -37.24 -11.90 25.29
C ALA A 44 -37.96 -12.08 23.93
N ALA A 45 -37.93 -13.30 23.37
CA ALA A 45 -38.69 -13.66 22.17
C ALA A 45 -39.38 -15.04 22.37
N PRO A 46 -40.71 -15.15 22.18
CA PRO A 46 -41.44 -16.36 22.52
C PRO A 46 -41.39 -17.42 21.40
N SER A 47 -41.14 -18.68 21.77
CA SER A 47 -41.45 -19.86 20.95
C SER A 47 -41.67 -21.07 21.86
N ALA A 48 -42.88 -21.62 21.82
CA ALA A 48 -43.22 -22.94 22.36
C ALA A 48 -43.28 -23.95 21.17
N THR A 49 -43.32 -25.27 21.31
CA THR A 49 -43.66 -26.13 22.45
C THR A 49 -43.00 -27.52 22.28
N ASP A 50 -42.63 -28.20 23.39
CA ASP A 50 -42.38 -29.67 23.51
C ASP A 50 -41.22 -30.31 22.67
N THR A 51 -40.69 -31.51 23.00
CA THR A 51 -41.07 -32.52 24.03
C THR A 51 -39.87 -33.19 24.73
N ALA A 52 -40.11 -33.66 25.97
CA ALA A 52 -39.39 -34.58 26.85
C ALA A 52 -38.15 -35.41 26.36
N THR A 53 -37.11 -35.48 27.22
CA THR A 53 -36.75 -36.69 28.04
C THR A 53 -35.65 -36.36 29.07
N ALA A 54 -35.35 -37.30 29.99
CA ALA A 54 -34.47 -37.09 31.16
C ALA A 54 -33.30 -38.14 31.22
N PRO A 55 -32.52 -38.34 32.32
CA PRO A 55 -31.08 -38.00 32.29
C PRO A 55 -30.11 -39.18 32.56
N VAL A 56 -28.82 -39.00 32.23
CA VAL A 56 -27.72 -39.92 32.63
C VAL A 56 -26.45 -39.16 33.06
N GLU A 57 -26.29 -39.06 34.38
CA GLU A 57 -25.09 -39.40 35.18
C GLU A 57 -23.70 -39.57 34.50
N SER A 58 -22.68 -38.87 35.02
CA SER A 58 -21.32 -39.39 35.24
C SER A 58 -20.52 -38.51 36.23
N GLU A 59 -19.56 -39.12 36.95
CA GLU A 59 -18.96 -38.60 38.19
C GLU A 59 -17.70 -37.71 38.03
N PRO A 60 -17.26 -37.00 39.10
CA PRO A 60 -16.16 -36.04 39.05
C PRO A 60 -14.77 -36.64 39.36
N SER A 61 -13.70 -35.86 39.09
CA SER A 61 -12.33 -36.16 39.53
C SER A 61 -11.69 -35.00 40.30
N THR A 62 -11.24 -35.27 41.52
CA THR A 62 -10.76 -34.28 42.53
C THR A 62 -9.24 -34.04 42.46
N SER A 63 -8.76 -32.82 42.76
CA SER A 63 -7.39 -32.65 43.31
C SER A 63 -7.14 -31.33 44.09
N ALA A 64 -6.54 -31.48 45.28
CA ALA A 64 -5.63 -30.57 46.02
C ALA A 64 -5.91 -29.05 46.23
N ALA A 65 -6.53 -28.75 47.38
CA ALA A 65 -6.09 -27.84 48.46
C ALA A 65 -5.22 -26.55 48.21
N GLN A 66 -5.83 -25.39 48.50
CA GLN A 66 -5.49 -24.30 49.47
C GLN A 66 -4.14 -24.29 50.26
N PRO A 67 -3.68 -23.16 50.87
CA PRO A 67 -4.41 -21.93 51.28
C PRO A 67 -3.76 -20.56 50.91
N ALA A 68 -4.21 -19.46 51.53
CA ALA A 68 -3.94 -18.04 51.16
C ALA A 68 -3.11 -17.22 52.19
N ALA A 69 -2.58 -16.03 51.81
CA ALA A 69 -2.77 -14.72 52.51
C ALA A 69 -1.90 -13.50 52.04
N ALA A 70 -2.57 -12.38 51.70
CA ALA A 70 -2.29 -10.94 52.01
C ALA A 70 -1.01 -10.13 51.60
N ALA A 71 -1.20 -8.79 51.48
CA ALA A 71 -0.26 -7.63 51.31
C ALA A 71 0.54 -7.52 49.97
N GLN A 72 0.57 -6.44 49.16
CA GLN A 72 0.79 -4.96 49.32
C GLN A 72 2.28 -4.56 49.50
N SER A 73 2.90 -3.57 48.81
CA SER A 73 2.49 -2.68 47.67
C SER A 73 3.66 -1.81 47.09
N VAL A 74 3.77 -1.69 45.73
CA VAL A 74 3.77 -0.46 44.85
C VAL A 74 4.30 0.90 45.43
N PRO A 75 4.99 1.85 44.70
CA PRO A 75 4.96 2.19 43.24
C PRO A 75 6.27 2.57 42.47
N ALA A 76 6.03 2.81 41.18
CA ALA A 76 6.74 3.55 40.11
C ALA A 76 7.32 4.95 40.44
N PRO A 77 7.93 5.70 39.48
CA PRO A 77 7.26 6.37 38.33
C PRO A 77 7.79 5.89 36.96
N ALA A 78 7.39 6.33 35.74
CA ALA A 78 6.21 6.96 35.10
C ALA A 78 6.44 6.89 33.54
N ALA A 79 5.69 7.43 32.56
CA ALA A 79 4.54 8.34 32.51
C ALA A 79 3.68 8.19 31.21
N ALA A 80 2.64 9.03 31.12
CA ALA A 80 1.74 9.44 30.01
C ALA A 80 2.12 9.21 28.53
N GLY A 81 1.17 8.93 27.59
CA GLY A 81 -0.24 8.53 27.72
C GLY A 81 -1.30 9.65 27.85
N GLN A 82 -2.25 9.72 26.90
CA GLN A 82 -3.69 10.01 27.16
C GLN A 82 -4.56 9.87 25.89
N ALA A 83 -5.80 9.41 26.08
CA ALA A 83 -6.92 9.50 25.12
C ALA A 83 -8.21 9.69 25.93
N ALA A 84 -9.22 10.38 25.39
CA ALA A 84 -10.47 10.63 26.08
C ALA A 84 -11.67 10.64 25.11
N ALA A 85 -12.75 9.98 25.51
CA ALA A 85 -14.07 10.08 24.91
C ALA A 85 -15.12 10.18 26.03
N GLN A 86 -16.16 10.99 25.83
CA GLN A 86 -17.27 11.17 26.76
C GLN A 86 -18.60 11.29 26.00
N ALA A 87 -19.67 10.85 26.64
CA ALA A 87 -21.06 10.93 26.20
C ALA A 87 -21.99 10.68 27.41
N PRO A 88 -23.31 10.94 27.33
CA PRO A 88 -24.05 11.85 26.43
C PRO A 88 -24.83 12.92 27.24
N THR A 89 -25.47 13.89 26.56
CA THR A 89 -26.37 14.89 27.17
C THR A 89 -27.71 15.01 26.42
N PRO A 90 -28.83 15.37 27.11
CA PRO A 90 -30.17 15.35 26.54
C PRO A 90 -30.48 16.55 25.63
N SER A 91 -31.52 16.41 24.79
CA SER A 91 -31.94 17.39 23.79
C SER A 91 -32.97 18.41 24.33
N PRO A 92 -32.78 19.72 24.09
CA PRO A 92 -33.84 20.73 24.21
C PRO A 92 -34.49 21.05 22.84
N ALA A 93 -35.77 21.45 22.86
CA ALA A 93 -36.50 22.01 21.73
C ALA A 93 -36.37 23.55 21.71
N PRO A 94 -36.88 24.28 20.69
CA PRO A 94 -36.30 25.57 20.30
C PRO A 94 -36.75 26.77 21.15
N GLN A 95 -35.83 27.74 21.33
CA GLN A 95 -36.14 29.11 21.73
C GLN A 95 -35.59 30.10 20.69
N ALA A 96 -36.29 31.22 20.51
CA ALA A 96 -36.00 32.18 19.45
C ALA A 96 -34.69 32.95 19.71
N ARG A 97 -33.84 33.08 18.68
CA ARG A 97 -32.65 33.93 18.74
C ARG A 97 -33.05 35.39 18.61
N GLN A 98 -32.75 36.19 19.63
CA GLN A 98 -32.79 37.66 19.54
C GLN A 98 -31.72 38.15 18.54
N ALA A 99 -31.99 39.29 17.89
CA ALA A 99 -31.07 39.86 16.91
C ALA A 99 -29.80 40.42 17.58
N TYR A 100 -28.63 40.11 17.02
CA TYR A 100 -27.36 40.70 17.44
C TYR A 100 -26.99 41.85 16.49
N GLN A 101 -26.72 43.03 17.05
CA GLN A 101 -26.57 44.27 16.29
C GLN A 101 -25.08 44.60 16.08
N PRO A 102 -24.56 44.65 14.83
CA PRO A 102 -23.15 44.91 14.58
C PRO A 102 -22.80 46.40 14.75
N ALA A 103 -21.64 46.68 15.37
CA ALA A 103 -21.10 48.03 15.54
C ALA A 103 -20.46 48.58 14.24
N PRO A 104 -20.28 49.90 14.11
CA PRO A 104 -19.78 50.51 12.87
C PRO A 104 -18.32 50.16 12.56
N ALA A 105 -18.03 49.74 11.32
CA ALA A 105 -16.68 49.49 10.85
C ALA A 105 -16.11 50.68 10.07
N HIS A 106 -14.88 51.10 10.39
CA HIS A 106 -14.19 52.17 9.66
C HIS A 106 -13.77 51.71 8.25
N PRO A 107 -13.83 52.59 7.23
CA PRO A 107 -13.47 52.23 5.86
C PRO A 107 -11.95 51.97 5.73
N ARG A 108 -11.59 50.80 5.19
CA ARG A 108 -10.21 50.50 4.74
C ARG A 108 -10.10 50.74 3.23
N PRO A 109 -8.97 51.27 2.72
CA PRO A 109 -8.78 51.47 1.28
C PRO A 109 -8.77 50.13 0.53
N MET A 110 -9.49 50.07 -0.59
CA MET A 110 -9.65 48.87 -1.40
C MET A 110 -8.50 48.75 -2.41
N TYR A 111 -7.72 47.67 -2.32
CA TYR A 111 -6.63 47.40 -3.26
C TYR A 111 -7.19 46.72 -4.52
N ALA A 112 -7.05 47.35 -5.69
CA ALA A 112 -7.53 46.80 -6.95
C ALA A 112 -6.61 45.68 -7.47
N PRO A 113 -7.14 44.59 -8.06
CA PRO A 113 -6.33 43.58 -8.73
C PRO A 113 -5.74 44.14 -10.05
N PRO A 114 -4.54 43.67 -10.48
CA PRO A 114 -3.95 44.09 -11.75
C PRO A 114 -4.78 43.61 -12.94
N PRO A 115 -4.83 44.37 -14.05
CA PRO A 115 -5.60 43.99 -15.24
C PRO A 115 -4.97 42.80 -15.97
N PRO A 116 -5.78 42.01 -16.72
CA PRO A 116 -5.27 40.92 -17.55
C PRO A 116 -4.42 41.46 -18.71
N PRO A 117 -3.44 40.68 -19.21
CA PRO A 117 -2.59 41.10 -20.33
C PRO A 117 -3.42 41.32 -21.59
N GLN A 118 -3.30 42.50 -22.18
CA GLN A 118 -3.97 42.85 -23.43
C GLN A 118 -3.35 42.05 -24.59
N ALA A 119 -4.17 41.22 -25.25
CA ALA A 119 -3.74 40.50 -26.46
C ALA A 119 -3.54 41.50 -27.60
N ASN A 120 -2.33 41.54 -28.16
CA ASN A 120 -1.96 42.47 -29.23
C ASN A 120 -2.72 42.09 -30.53
N PRO A 121 -3.59 42.95 -31.10
CA PRO A 121 -4.50 42.59 -32.19
C PRO A 121 -3.81 42.63 -33.57
N GLY A 122 -2.76 41.83 -33.75
CA GLY A 122 -2.01 41.73 -35.01
C GLY A 122 -1.54 40.31 -35.31
N TRP A 123 -1.84 39.83 -36.52
CA TRP A 123 -1.28 38.60 -37.12
C TRP A 123 -1.55 37.28 -36.37
N GLY A 124 -2.80 37.04 -35.99
CA GLY A 124 -3.35 35.68 -36.01
C GLY A 124 -3.88 35.34 -37.41
N PRO A 125 -3.80 34.08 -37.89
CA PRO A 125 -4.54 33.66 -39.09
C PRO A 125 -6.04 33.86 -38.88
N PRO A 126 -6.83 34.14 -39.94
CA PRO A 126 -8.26 34.42 -39.80
C PRO A 126 -8.99 33.22 -39.19
N VAL A 127 -9.41 33.36 -37.93
CA VAL A 127 -10.31 32.40 -37.29
C VAL A 127 -11.59 32.34 -38.13
N PRO A 128 -12.06 31.15 -38.56
CA PRO A 128 -13.31 31.05 -39.27
C PRO A 128 -14.44 31.61 -38.39
N PRO A 129 -15.42 32.34 -38.95
CA PRO A 129 -16.53 32.87 -38.18
C PRO A 129 -17.19 31.74 -37.38
N TRP A 130 -17.24 31.89 -36.05
CA TRP A 130 -17.98 30.99 -35.17
C TRP A 130 -19.47 31.20 -35.41
N THR A 131 -19.99 30.64 -36.51
CA THR A 131 -21.43 30.42 -36.68
C THR A 131 -21.88 29.57 -35.49
N PRO A 132 -22.79 30.05 -34.63
CA PRO A 132 -23.35 29.20 -33.59
C PRO A 132 -24.01 28.03 -34.30
N THR A 133 -23.49 26.81 -34.09
CA THR A 133 -24.19 25.60 -34.53
C THR A 133 -25.57 25.67 -33.88
N PRO A 134 -26.67 25.66 -34.65
CA PRO A 134 -28.00 25.81 -34.07
C PRO A 134 -28.19 24.74 -32.99
N PRO A 135 -28.81 25.08 -31.85
CA PRO A 135 -28.96 24.14 -30.76
C PRO A 135 -29.62 22.86 -31.30
N PRO A 136 -29.13 21.66 -30.94
CA PRO A 136 -29.71 20.41 -31.43
C PRO A 136 -31.21 20.44 -31.11
N PRO A 137 -32.08 20.12 -32.09
CA PRO A 137 -33.52 20.31 -31.94
C PRO A 137 -34.01 19.57 -30.69
N PRO A 138 -34.88 20.18 -29.87
CA PRO A 138 -35.30 19.62 -28.61
C PRO A 138 -35.84 18.20 -28.84
N GLY A 139 -35.25 17.22 -28.13
CA GLY A 139 -35.60 15.82 -28.33
C GLY A 139 -37.10 15.60 -28.10
N PRO A 140 -37.79 14.85 -28.98
CA PRO A 140 -39.25 14.78 -28.99
C PRO A 140 -39.76 14.33 -27.61
N THR A 141 -40.69 15.14 -27.08
CA THR A 141 -41.20 15.03 -25.72
C THR A 141 -41.94 13.71 -25.50
N LEU A 142 -42.24 13.36 -24.24
CA LEU A 142 -43.08 12.19 -23.97
C LEU A 142 -44.46 12.28 -24.65
N PHE A 143 -45.02 13.49 -24.78
CA PHE A 143 -46.27 13.73 -25.51
C PHE A 143 -46.09 13.58 -27.03
N ASP A 144 -45.01 14.09 -27.65
CA ASP A 144 -44.69 13.85 -29.08
C ASP A 144 -44.50 12.36 -29.40
N ARG A 145 -44.02 11.58 -28.43
CA ARG A 145 -43.84 10.13 -28.58
C ARG A 145 -45.16 9.36 -28.44
N LEU A 146 -46.10 9.86 -27.62
CA LEU A 146 -47.44 9.28 -27.44
C LEU A 146 -48.43 9.73 -28.53
N GLY A 147 -48.23 10.90 -29.14
CA GLY A 147 -49.09 11.44 -30.20
C GLY A 147 -48.86 10.85 -31.60
N LYS A 148 -47.91 9.91 -31.76
CA LYS A 148 -47.67 9.21 -33.03
C LYS A 148 -48.61 8.02 -33.22
N ASP A 149 -49.00 7.76 -34.46
CA ASP A 149 -49.93 6.68 -34.78
C ASP A 149 -49.50 5.32 -34.23
N GLY A 150 -50.42 4.68 -33.52
CA GLY A 150 -50.19 3.41 -32.84
C GLY A 150 -49.30 3.47 -31.58
N ALA A 151 -48.89 4.65 -31.09
CA ALA A 151 -48.18 4.75 -29.81
C ALA A 151 -49.10 4.46 -28.62
N GLY A 152 -50.34 4.99 -28.63
CA GLY A 152 -51.34 4.71 -27.59
C GLY A 152 -51.73 3.24 -27.50
N SER A 153 -51.88 2.54 -28.63
CA SER A 153 -52.18 1.10 -28.64
C SER A 153 -50.97 0.25 -28.21
N LYS A 154 -49.74 0.64 -28.57
CA LYS A 154 -48.50 0.02 -28.04
C LYS A 154 -48.37 0.22 -26.53
N PHE A 155 -48.72 1.40 -26.01
CA PHE A 155 -48.72 1.67 -24.57
C PHE A 155 -49.77 0.81 -23.84
N LEU A 156 -51.01 0.76 -24.34
CA LEU A 156 -52.08 -0.05 -23.73
C LEU A 156 -51.75 -1.55 -23.77
N ALA A 157 -51.19 -2.05 -24.87
CA ALA A 157 -50.71 -3.43 -24.98
C ALA A 157 -49.54 -3.72 -24.02
N TRP A 158 -48.62 -2.77 -23.83
CA TRP A 158 -47.52 -2.89 -22.87
C TRP A 158 -48.01 -2.91 -21.41
N VAL A 159 -48.96 -2.03 -21.05
CA VAL A 159 -49.59 -2.01 -19.72
C VAL A 159 -50.39 -3.30 -19.47
N GLY A 160 -51.18 -3.76 -20.44
CA GLY A 160 -51.90 -5.04 -20.35
C GLY A 160 -50.94 -6.24 -20.20
N GLY A 161 -49.83 -6.23 -20.93
CA GLY A 161 -48.75 -7.22 -20.79
C GLY A 161 -48.08 -7.18 -19.41
N ALA A 162 -47.83 -5.99 -18.86
CA ALA A 162 -47.25 -5.84 -17.53
C ALA A 162 -48.19 -6.31 -16.42
N VAL A 163 -49.49 -5.99 -16.49
CA VAL A 163 -50.50 -6.42 -15.51
C VAL A 163 -50.74 -7.93 -15.57
N THR A 164 -50.81 -8.52 -16.78
CA THR A 164 -50.95 -9.98 -16.93
C THR A 164 -49.70 -10.73 -16.47
N LEU A 165 -48.49 -10.22 -16.78
CA LEU A 165 -47.23 -10.77 -16.25
C LEU A 165 -47.21 -10.72 -14.71
N LEU A 166 -47.62 -9.60 -14.10
CA LEU A 166 -47.71 -9.46 -12.65
C LEU A 166 -48.71 -10.47 -12.05
N GLY A 167 -49.87 -10.67 -12.68
CA GLY A 167 -50.84 -11.69 -12.29
C GLY A 167 -50.29 -13.11 -12.33
N VAL A 168 -49.53 -13.46 -13.38
CA VAL A 168 -48.84 -14.77 -13.49
C VAL A 168 -47.78 -14.93 -12.40
N VAL A 169 -46.98 -13.89 -12.11
CA VAL A 169 -45.99 -13.93 -11.03
C VAL A 169 -46.66 -14.10 -9.67
N LEU A 170 -47.76 -13.39 -9.39
CA LEU A 170 -48.52 -13.54 -8.15
C LEU A 170 -49.17 -14.92 -8.01
N LEU A 171 -49.69 -15.50 -9.10
CA LEU A 171 -50.19 -16.89 -9.11
C LEU A 171 -49.08 -17.91 -8.85
N LEU A 172 -47.89 -17.72 -9.42
CA LEU A 172 -46.72 -18.56 -9.15
C LEU A 172 -46.28 -18.46 -7.67
N VAL A 173 -46.26 -17.25 -7.09
CA VAL A 173 -45.98 -17.04 -5.66
C VAL A 173 -47.05 -17.72 -4.78
N LEU A 174 -48.33 -17.61 -5.13
CA LEU A 174 -49.41 -18.28 -4.40
C LEU A 174 -49.32 -19.81 -4.49
N ALA A 175 -48.97 -20.36 -5.65
CA ALA A 175 -48.74 -21.79 -5.85
C ALA A 175 -47.49 -22.29 -5.10
N VAL A 176 -46.47 -21.45 -4.94
CA VAL A 176 -45.29 -21.70 -4.09
C VAL A 176 -45.66 -21.69 -2.61
N GLN A 177 -46.46 -20.72 -2.16
CA GLN A 177 -46.91 -20.59 -0.76
C GLN A 177 -47.87 -21.72 -0.34
N ARG A 178 -48.74 -22.19 -1.24
CA ARG A 178 -49.64 -23.33 -1.00
C ARG A 178 -49.00 -24.70 -1.26
N GLY A 179 -47.71 -24.76 -1.57
CA GLY A 179 -46.97 -26.02 -1.80
C GLY A 179 -47.26 -26.72 -3.14
N TYR A 180 -48.19 -26.22 -3.96
CA TYR A 180 -48.52 -26.81 -5.28
C TYR A 180 -47.31 -26.89 -6.22
N LEU A 181 -46.38 -25.93 -6.12
CA LEU A 181 -45.05 -26.04 -6.74
C LEU A 181 -44.02 -26.41 -5.67
N GLY A 182 -43.62 -27.68 -5.61
CA GLY A 182 -42.48 -28.15 -4.82
C GLY A 182 -41.13 -27.61 -5.35
N PRO A 183 -40.01 -27.78 -4.63
CA PRO A 183 -38.77 -27.09 -4.98
C PRO A 183 -38.15 -27.57 -6.31
N LEU A 184 -38.20 -28.87 -6.60
CA LEU A 184 -37.65 -29.44 -7.85
C LEU A 184 -38.40 -28.93 -9.11
N PRO A 185 -39.75 -28.87 -9.14
CA PRO A 185 -40.49 -28.16 -10.18
C PRO A 185 -40.14 -26.67 -10.34
N ARG A 186 -39.78 -25.96 -9.26
CA ARG A 186 -39.33 -24.55 -9.36
C ARG A 186 -38.01 -24.45 -10.12
N VAL A 187 -37.04 -25.32 -9.81
CA VAL A 187 -35.74 -25.37 -10.49
C VAL A 187 -35.91 -25.75 -11.96
N LEU A 188 -36.60 -26.86 -12.25
CA LEU A 188 -36.81 -27.26 -13.65
C LEU A 188 -37.60 -26.21 -14.46
N GLY A 189 -38.55 -25.52 -13.83
CA GLY A 189 -39.27 -24.40 -14.44
C GLY A 189 -38.39 -23.15 -14.65
N GLY A 190 -37.49 -22.84 -13.71
CA GLY A 190 -36.51 -21.76 -13.82
C GLY A 190 -35.50 -22.00 -14.93
N ALA A 191 -34.88 -23.18 -14.94
CA ALA A 191 -34.00 -23.64 -16.01
C ALA A 191 -34.67 -23.59 -17.39
N ALA A 192 -35.90 -24.10 -17.51
CA ALA A 192 -36.67 -24.07 -18.76
C ALA A 192 -36.99 -22.63 -19.20
N LEU A 193 -37.47 -21.78 -18.30
CA LEU A 193 -37.77 -20.37 -18.58
C LEU A 193 -36.51 -19.61 -19.02
N GLY A 194 -35.38 -19.79 -18.32
CA GLY A 194 -34.10 -19.19 -18.67
C GLY A 194 -33.62 -19.61 -20.05
N GLY A 195 -33.70 -20.91 -20.36
CA GLY A 195 -33.37 -21.46 -21.68
C GLY A 195 -34.28 -20.92 -22.80
N VAL A 196 -35.59 -20.83 -22.56
CA VAL A 196 -36.56 -20.25 -23.50
C VAL A 196 -36.29 -18.76 -23.74
N LEU A 197 -35.95 -17.98 -22.70
CA LEU A 197 -35.62 -16.56 -22.84
C LEU A 197 -34.34 -16.33 -23.68
N VAL A 198 -33.28 -17.13 -23.46
CA VAL A 198 -32.07 -17.10 -24.30
C VAL A 198 -32.39 -17.55 -25.73
N GLY A 199 -33.20 -18.61 -25.91
CA GLY A 199 -33.64 -19.10 -27.21
C GLY A 199 -34.46 -18.08 -28.02
N LEU A 200 -35.40 -17.40 -27.37
CA LEU A 200 -36.15 -16.29 -27.95
C LEU A 200 -35.24 -15.10 -28.27
N GLY A 201 -34.25 -14.78 -27.43
CA GLY A 201 -33.23 -13.79 -27.74
C GLY A 201 -32.42 -14.15 -29.00
N LEU A 202 -31.97 -15.40 -29.11
CA LEU A 202 -31.26 -15.94 -30.28
C LEU A 202 -32.10 -15.91 -31.56
N TRP A 203 -33.40 -16.15 -31.47
CA TRP A 203 -34.34 -16.03 -32.59
C TRP A 203 -34.58 -14.57 -32.98
N LEU A 204 -34.88 -13.71 -32.01
CA LEU A 204 -35.25 -12.31 -32.24
C LEU A 204 -34.07 -11.48 -32.79
N HIS A 205 -32.83 -11.81 -32.42
CA HIS A 205 -31.62 -11.16 -32.95
C HIS A 205 -31.44 -11.34 -34.47
N ARG A 206 -32.09 -12.34 -35.09
CA ARG A 206 -32.05 -12.57 -36.55
C ARG A 206 -32.63 -11.40 -37.35
N THR A 207 -33.53 -10.61 -36.77
CA THR A 207 -34.13 -9.44 -37.44
C THR A 207 -33.55 -8.13 -36.88
N PRO A 208 -33.28 -7.10 -37.72
CA PRO A 208 -32.71 -5.85 -37.23
C PRO A 208 -33.57 -5.15 -36.15
N ALA A 209 -34.89 -5.14 -36.33
CA ALA A 209 -35.85 -4.56 -35.39
C ALA A 209 -35.91 -5.32 -34.04
N GLY A 210 -35.59 -6.62 -34.04
CA GLY A 210 -35.62 -7.47 -32.86
C GLY A 210 -34.43 -7.34 -31.92
N ARG A 211 -33.30 -6.78 -32.37
CA ARG A 211 -32.01 -6.81 -31.66
C ARG A 211 -32.05 -6.19 -30.25
N THR A 212 -32.74 -5.07 -30.07
CA THR A 212 -32.85 -4.41 -28.75
C THR A 212 -33.57 -5.31 -27.73
N GLY A 213 -34.65 -5.98 -28.15
CA GLY A 213 -35.34 -6.97 -27.33
C GLY A 213 -34.51 -8.24 -27.10
N ALA A 214 -33.73 -8.66 -28.11
CA ALA A 214 -32.88 -9.84 -28.02
C ALA A 214 -31.81 -9.73 -26.93
N PHE A 215 -31.17 -8.56 -26.79
CA PHE A 215 -30.21 -8.31 -25.70
C PHE A 215 -30.86 -8.40 -24.32
N ALA A 216 -32.06 -7.83 -24.15
CA ALA A 216 -32.80 -7.90 -22.90
C ALA A 216 -33.20 -9.35 -22.57
N LEU A 217 -33.84 -10.06 -23.51
CA LEU A 217 -34.28 -11.45 -23.32
C LEU A 217 -33.10 -12.39 -22.99
N ALA A 218 -31.96 -12.26 -23.68
CA ALA A 218 -30.78 -13.04 -23.38
C ALA A 218 -30.18 -12.71 -22.00
N ALA A 219 -30.05 -11.43 -21.64
CA ALA A 219 -29.54 -11.02 -20.34
C ALA A 219 -30.46 -11.50 -19.19
N THR A 220 -31.78 -11.37 -19.33
CA THR A 220 -32.75 -11.88 -18.36
C THR A 220 -32.71 -13.41 -18.29
N GLY A 221 -32.63 -14.11 -19.43
CA GLY A 221 -32.52 -15.56 -19.45
C GLY A 221 -31.26 -16.08 -18.76
N ILE A 222 -30.10 -15.45 -19.02
CA ILE A 222 -28.83 -15.75 -18.33
C ILE A 222 -28.94 -15.47 -16.82
N ALA A 223 -29.55 -14.36 -16.41
CA ALA A 223 -29.75 -14.04 -15.00
C ALA A 223 -30.71 -15.01 -14.30
N VAL A 224 -31.75 -15.49 -14.98
CA VAL A 224 -32.64 -16.55 -14.50
C VAL A 224 -31.86 -17.85 -14.32
N LEU A 225 -31.13 -18.32 -15.35
CA LEU A 225 -30.30 -19.54 -15.26
C LEU A 225 -29.29 -19.48 -14.12
N TYR A 226 -28.63 -18.33 -13.91
CA TYR A 226 -27.66 -18.17 -12.82
C TYR A 226 -28.35 -18.21 -11.45
N ARG A 227 -29.46 -17.48 -11.28
CA ARG A 227 -30.22 -17.44 -10.02
C ARG A 227 -30.87 -18.79 -9.68
N ASP A 228 -31.26 -19.55 -10.69
CA ASP A 228 -31.77 -20.90 -10.57
C ASP A 228 -30.67 -21.88 -10.11
N GLY A 229 -29.47 -21.76 -10.69
CA GLY A 229 -28.27 -22.46 -10.22
C GLY A 229 -27.92 -22.15 -8.76
N ILE A 230 -28.03 -20.89 -8.33
CA ILE A 230 -27.91 -20.53 -6.89
C ILE A 230 -28.97 -21.27 -6.07
N ALA A 231 -30.24 -21.19 -6.44
CA ALA A 231 -31.32 -21.81 -5.68
C ALA A 231 -31.14 -23.34 -5.56
N ALA A 232 -30.75 -24.02 -6.64
CA ALA A 232 -30.49 -25.45 -6.65
C ALA A 232 -29.26 -25.87 -5.83
N THR A 233 -28.30 -24.96 -5.58
CA THR A 233 -27.06 -25.24 -4.83
C THR A 233 -27.16 -24.82 -3.37
N SER A 234 -27.59 -23.59 -3.09
CA SER A 234 -27.49 -22.95 -1.76
C SER A 234 -28.83 -22.73 -1.04
N ILE A 235 -29.96 -23.15 -1.63
CA ILE A 235 -31.30 -23.04 -1.02
C ILE A 235 -32.01 -24.40 -0.96
N TYR A 236 -31.81 -25.25 -1.97
CA TYR A 236 -32.42 -26.58 -2.07
C TYR A 236 -31.41 -27.74 -2.03
N GLU A 237 -30.10 -27.45 -1.99
CA GLU A 237 -29.01 -28.42 -1.81
C GLU A 237 -29.03 -29.62 -2.79
N TYR A 238 -29.68 -29.46 -3.95
CA TYR A 238 -29.78 -30.48 -5.00
C TYR A 238 -28.48 -30.64 -5.82
N LEU A 239 -27.62 -29.62 -5.82
CA LEU A 239 -26.27 -29.71 -6.36
C LEU A 239 -25.26 -29.42 -5.25
N PRO A 240 -24.15 -30.19 -5.15
CA PRO A 240 -23.02 -29.79 -4.32
C PRO A 240 -22.36 -28.53 -4.89
N GLU A 241 -21.60 -27.80 -4.07
CA GLU A 241 -20.96 -26.52 -4.44
C GLU A 241 -20.26 -26.56 -5.81
N GLY A 242 -19.42 -27.58 -6.05
CA GLY A 242 -18.72 -27.77 -7.33
C GLY A 242 -19.66 -27.92 -8.55
N GLY A 243 -20.85 -28.49 -8.36
CA GLY A 243 -21.90 -28.56 -9.37
C GLY A 243 -22.54 -27.20 -9.66
N GLY A 244 -22.83 -26.42 -8.61
CA GLY A 244 -23.31 -25.04 -8.73
C GLY A 244 -22.30 -24.12 -9.43
N LEU A 245 -21.01 -24.27 -9.12
CA LEU A 245 -19.92 -23.53 -9.77
C LEU A 245 -19.72 -23.98 -11.22
N ALA A 246 -19.86 -25.27 -11.54
CA ALA A 246 -19.85 -25.75 -12.92
C ALA A 246 -21.03 -25.18 -13.74
N ALA A 247 -22.24 -25.16 -13.17
CA ALA A 247 -23.41 -24.54 -13.78
C ALA A 247 -23.20 -23.03 -13.99
N GLY A 248 -22.68 -22.31 -12.99
CA GLY A 248 -22.33 -20.90 -13.08
C GLY A 248 -21.31 -20.60 -14.17
N LEU A 249 -20.27 -21.45 -14.32
CA LEU A 249 -19.27 -21.34 -15.39
C LEU A 249 -19.84 -21.63 -16.78
N LEU A 250 -20.74 -22.60 -16.91
CA LEU A 250 -21.44 -22.87 -18.18
C LEU A 250 -22.33 -21.70 -18.60
N VAL A 251 -23.08 -21.12 -17.65
CA VAL A 251 -23.93 -19.94 -17.87
C VAL A 251 -23.07 -18.71 -18.23
N ALA A 252 -21.98 -18.46 -17.49
CA ALA A 252 -21.04 -17.37 -17.78
C ALA A 252 -20.36 -17.52 -19.15
N GLY A 253 -19.86 -18.72 -19.46
CA GLY A 253 -19.22 -19.05 -20.72
C GLY A 253 -20.19 -18.94 -21.91
N GLY A 254 -21.42 -19.43 -21.77
CA GLY A 254 -22.49 -19.26 -22.75
C GLY A 254 -22.81 -17.78 -23.02
N GLY A 255 -22.93 -16.98 -21.96
CA GLY A 255 -23.13 -15.53 -22.05
C GLY A 255 -21.97 -14.78 -22.70
N LEU A 256 -20.72 -15.15 -22.39
CA LEU A 256 -19.51 -14.59 -23.02
C LEU A 256 -19.39 -14.97 -24.50
N LEU A 257 -19.71 -16.21 -24.87
CA LEU A 257 -19.77 -16.65 -26.28
C LEU A 257 -20.88 -15.95 -27.05
N LEU A 258 -22.03 -15.69 -26.41
CA LEU A 258 -23.13 -14.93 -27.01
C LEU A 258 -22.75 -13.45 -27.20
N ALA A 259 -22.12 -12.84 -26.21
CA ALA A 259 -21.61 -11.47 -26.28
C ALA A 259 -20.53 -11.31 -27.37
N LEU A 260 -19.65 -12.31 -27.56
CA LEU A 260 -18.71 -12.35 -28.69
C LEU A 260 -19.41 -12.40 -30.05
N ARG A 261 -20.45 -13.24 -30.19
CA ARG A 261 -21.24 -13.38 -31.43
C ARG A 261 -22.08 -12.14 -31.75
N TRP A 262 -22.49 -11.39 -30.74
CA TRP A 262 -23.33 -10.18 -30.87
C TRP A 262 -22.56 -8.85 -30.73
N ASP A 263 -21.22 -8.91 -30.63
CA ASP A 263 -20.32 -7.76 -30.50
C ASP A 263 -20.69 -6.79 -29.35
N SER A 264 -21.13 -7.33 -28.22
CA SER A 264 -21.72 -6.54 -27.13
C SER A 264 -20.88 -6.56 -25.85
N ALA A 265 -20.05 -5.52 -25.69
CA ALA A 265 -19.30 -5.27 -24.46
C ALA A 265 -20.22 -5.20 -23.22
N ALA A 266 -21.41 -4.59 -23.36
CA ALA A 266 -22.38 -4.46 -22.29
C ALA A 266 -22.91 -5.82 -21.81
N LEU A 267 -23.19 -6.76 -22.74
CA LEU A 267 -23.59 -8.11 -22.37
C LEU A 267 -22.45 -8.88 -21.70
N ALA A 268 -21.22 -8.81 -22.22
CA ALA A 268 -20.06 -9.47 -21.61
C ALA A 268 -19.77 -8.95 -20.18
N VAL A 269 -19.76 -7.63 -19.99
CA VAL A 269 -19.55 -6.99 -18.69
C VAL A 269 -20.70 -7.33 -17.73
N GLY A 270 -21.95 -7.26 -18.18
CA GLY A 270 -23.12 -7.57 -17.34
C GLY A 270 -23.13 -9.02 -16.85
N VAL A 271 -22.80 -9.98 -17.73
CA VAL A 271 -22.72 -11.41 -17.36
C VAL A 271 -21.60 -11.64 -16.34
N VAL A 272 -20.38 -11.15 -16.58
CA VAL A 272 -19.26 -11.36 -15.65
C VAL A 272 -19.50 -10.64 -14.31
N ALA A 273 -20.07 -9.43 -14.33
CA ALA A 273 -20.44 -8.71 -13.11
C ALA A 273 -21.49 -9.47 -12.29
N ALA A 274 -22.56 -9.95 -12.91
CA ALA A 274 -23.61 -10.71 -12.22
C ALA A 274 -23.06 -12.01 -11.62
N CYS A 275 -22.24 -12.75 -12.37
CA CYS A 275 -21.59 -13.96 -11.86
C CYS A 275 -20.68 -13.63 -10.66
N ALA A 276 -19.83 -12.61 -10.78
CA ALA A 276 -18.88 -12.25 -9.73
C ALA A 276 -19.52 -11.71 -8.45
N VAL A 277 -20.59 -10.91 -8.56
CA VAL A 277 -21.33 -10.37 -7.41
C VAL A 277 -22.12 -11.45 -6.68
N CYS A 278 -22.67 -12.43 -7.40
CA CYS A 278 -23.45 -13.51 -6.81
C CYS A 278 -22.64 -14.76 -6.44
N ALA A 279 -21.37 -14.86 -6.86
CA ALA A 279 -20.48 -15.97 -6.54
C ALA A 279 -20.34 -16.28 -5.02
N PRO A 280 -20.27 -15.29 -4.09
CA PRO A 280 -20.19 -15.59 -2.66
C PRO A 280 -21.39 -16.36 -2.11
N VAL A 281 -22.54 -16.35 -2.79
CA VAL A 281 -23.73 -17.13 -2.39
C VAL A 281 -23.60 -18.60 -2.79
N LEU A 282 -22.92 -18.90 -3.91
CA LEU A 282 -22.62 -20.28 -4.33
C LEU A 282 -21.55 -20.95 -3.45
N THR A 283 -20.68 -20.16 -2.83
CA THR A 283 -19.54 -20.63 -2.02
C THR A 283 -19.72 -20.40 -0.51
N GLN A 284 -20.98 -20.21 -0.08
CA GLN A 284 -21.40 -19.98 1.31
C GLN A 284 -20.57 -18.92 2.07
N GLY A 285 -20.16 -17.86 1.35
CA GLY A 285 -19.36 -16.75 1.84
C GLY A 285 -18.01 -16.59 1.13
N PHE A 286 -17.09 -15.90 1.82
CA PHE A 286 -15.74 -15.61 1.33
C PHE A 286 -14.78 -16.74 1.74
N THR A 287 -14.55 -17.66 0.81
CA THR A 287 -13.77 -18.90 0.99
C THR A 287 -12.67 -19.03 -0.08
N PRO A 288 -11.69 -19.96 0.06
CA PRO A 288 -10.75 -20.31 -1.01
C PRO A 288 -11.43 -20.61 -2.35
N LEU A 289 -12.56 -21.31 -2.29
CA LEU A 289 -13.34 -21.74 -3.45
C LEU A 289 -13.92 -20.57 -4.24
N LEU A 290 -14.30 -19.48 -3.55
CA LEU A 290 -14.70 -18.23 -4.18
C LEU A 290 -13.58 -17.64 -5.05
N VAL A 291 -12.37 -17.55 -4.50
CA VAL A 291 -11.23 -16.99 -5.25
C VAL A 291 -10.87 -17.89 -6.44
N ALA A 292 -10.88 -19.22 -6.25
CA ALA A 292 -10.67 -20.17 -7.33
C ALA A 292 -11.70 -20.01 -8.46
N PHE A 293 -13.00 -19.95 -8.14
CA PHE A 293 -14.06 -19.73 -9.13
C PHE A 293 -13.89 -18.41 -9.88
N LEU A 294 -13.62 -17.31 -9.17
CA LEU A 294 -13.41 -16.00 -9.78
C LEU A 294 -12.15 -15.96 -10.66
N LEU A 295 -11.10 -16.72 -10.32
CA LEU A 295 -9.92 -16.89 -11.18
C LEU A 295 -10.22 -17.69 -12.44
N VAL A 296 -11.05 -18.75 -12.37
CA VAL A 296 -11.51 -19.47 -13.57
C VAL A 296 -12.40 -18.56 -14.44
N LEU A 297 -13.27 -17.73 -13.84
CA LEU A 297 -14.05 -16.72 -14.55
C LEU A 297 -13.16 -15.67 -15.24
N LYS A 298 -12.07 -15.23 -14.58
CA LYS A 298 -11.04 -14.34 -15.17
C LYS A 298 -10.33 -15.00 -16.36
N ILE A 299 -10.01 -16.29 -16.27
CA ILE A 299 -9.44 -17.07 -17.38
C ILE A 299 -10.44 -17.19 -18.54
N ALA A 300 -11.71 -17.48 -18.26
CA ALA A 300 -12.77 -17.60 -19.27
C ALA A 300 -13.06 -16.29 -20.01
N ALA A 301 -12.94 -15.14 -19.34
CA ALA A 301 -13.03 -13.81 -19.97
C ALA A 301 -11.79 -13.45 -20.81
N GLY A 302 -10.64 -14.07 -20.56
CA GLY A 302 -9.37 -13.81 -21.25
C GLY A 302 -9.45 -13.88 -22.78
N PRO A 303 -9.88 -15.00 -23.39
CA PRO A 303 -10.06 -15.12 -24.84
C PRO A 303 -11.02 -14.10 -25.46
N VAL A 304 -11.99 -13.57 -24.68
CA VAL A 304 -12.89 -12.51 -25.14
C VAL A 304 -12.15 -11.17 -25.22
N HIS A 305 -11.46 -10.79 -24.15
CA HIS A 305 -10.65 -9.57 -24.07
C HIS A 305 -9.48 -9.56 -25.09
N LEU A 306 -8.84 -10.70 -25.33
CA LEU A 306 -7.80 -10.83 -26.36
C LEU A 306 -8.33 -10.72 -27.79
N LYS A 307 -9.62 -11.01 -28.02
CA LYS A 307 -10.29 -10.81 -29.32
C LYS A 307 -10.96 -9.45 -29.47
N ARG A 308 -11.36 -8.79 -28.37
CA ARG A 308 -12.12 -7.52 -28.38
C ARG A 308 -11.55 -6.49 -27.40
N ASP A 309 -11.36 -5.26 -27.88
CA ASP A 309 -10.92 -4.11 -27.10
C ASP A 309 -12.02 -3.58 -26.17
N TRP A 310 -12.32 -4.34 -25.12
CA TRP A 310 -13.32 -4.01 -24.11
C TRP A 310 -12.66 -3.85 -22.71
N PRO A 311 -12.12 -2.65 -22.38
CA PRO A 311 -11.41 -2.41 -21.12
C PRO A 311 -12.20 -2.79 -19.86
N TRP A 312 -13.49 -2.48 -19.82
CA TRP A 312 -14.35 -2.82 -18.69
C TRP A 312 -14.57 -4.32 -18.52
N LEU A 313 -14.42 -5.16 -19.56
CA LEU A 313 -14.44 -6.60 -19.36
C LEU A 313 -13.19 -7.07 -18.60
N ALA A 314 -12.02 -6.53 -18.92
CA ALA A 314 -10.77 -6.84 -18.22
C ALA A 314 -10.79 -6.36 -16.75
N VAL A 315 -11.43 -5.22 -16.47
CA VAL A 315 -11.63 -4.72 -15.09
C VAL A 315 -12.65 -5.57 -14.34
N THR A 316 -13.84 -5.82 -14.91
CA THR A 316 -14.91 -6.59 -14.27
C THR A 316 -14.56 -8.05 -14.05
N ALA A 317 -13.75 -8.67 -14.93
CA ALA A 317 -13.18 -10.00 -14.70
C ALA A 317 -11.94 -9.97 -13.79
N GLY A 318 -11.18 -8.86 -13.83
CA GLY A 318 -9.88 -8.72 -13.17
C GLY A 318 -9.95 -8.39 -11.69
N VAL A 319 -10.89 -7.53 -11.27
CA VAL A 319 -10.99 -6.97 -9.91
C VAL A 319 -11.62 -7.92 -8.88
N PRO A 320 -12.71 -8.66 -9.15
CA PRO A 320 -13.34 -9.51 -8.13
C PRO A 320 -12.42 -10.58 -7.52
N PRO A 321 -11.53 -11.28 -8.27
CA PRO A 321 -10.54 -12.17 -7.67
C PRO A 321 -9.58 -11.45 -6.70
N LEU A 322 -9.20 -10.20 -7.01
CA LEU A 322 -8.28 -9.41 -6.17
C LEU A 322 -8.97 -9.00 -4.86
N LEU A 323 -10.22 -8.54 -4.95
CA LEU A 323 -11.04 -8.23 -3.77
C LEU A 323 -11.31 -9.48 -2.93
N ALA A 324 -11.70 -10.59 -3.55
CA ALA A 324 -11.97 -11.84 -2.83
C ALA A 324 -10.70 -12.36 -2.13
N SER A 325 -9.52 -12.26 -2.76
CA SER A 325 -8.23 -12.60 -2.12
C SER A 325 -7.98 -11.80 -0.83
N VAL A 326 -8.40 -10.53 -0.80
CA VAL A 326 -8.27 -9.65 0.39
C VAL A 326 -9.38 -9.91 1.43
N LEU A 327 -10.59 -10.26 1.00
CA LEU A 327 -11.73 -10.55 1.90
C LEU A 327 -11.67 -11.93 2.55
N VAL A 328 -10.77 -12.80 2.09
CA VAL A 328 -10.48 -14.15 2.61
C VAL A 328 -9.36 -14.14 3.68
N ILE A 329 -8.68 -13.00 3.87
CA ILE A 329 -7.74 -12.75 4.97
C ILE A 329 -8.44 -12.99 6.33
N ASN A 330 -7.73 -13.60 7.29
CA ASN A 330 -8.22 -14.04 8.60
C ASN A 330 -9.37 -15.07 8.57
N ARG A 331 -9.69 -15.68 7.40
CA ARG A 331 -10.71 -16.74 7.25
C ARG A 331 -10.12 -18.07 6.75
N THR A 332 -8.81 -18.13 6.59
CA THR A 332 -8.11 -19.24 5.92
C THR A 332 -6.76 -19.50 6.58
N ASP A 333 -6.27 -20.72 6.40
CA ASP A 333 -4.87 -21.08 6.64
C ASP A 333 -3.91 -20.18 5.86
N GLU A 334 -2.78 -19.84 6.46
CA GLU A 334 -1.82 -18.90 5.89
C GLU A 334 -1.14 -19.43 4.61
N HIS A 335 -0.83 -20.73 4.55
CA HIS A 335 -0.24 -21.33 3.35
C HIS A 335 -1.26 -21.38 2.21
N ALA A 336 -2.53 -21.69 2.51
CA ALA A 336 -3.62 -21.60 1.54
C ALA A 336 -3.80 -20.17 1.01
N LEU A 337 -3.86 -19.17 1.90
CA LEU A 337 -3.98 -17.75 1.55
C LEU A 337 -2.81 -17.29 0.66
N ALA A 338 -1.56 -17.64 1.04
CA ALA A 338 -0.36 -17.35 0.28
C ALA A 338 -0.39 -17.98 -1.13
N ALA A 339 -0.77 -19.26 -1.24
CA ALA A 339 -0.87 -19.97 -2.51
C ALA A 339 -1.95 -19.38 -3.43
N ILE A 340 -3.11 -19.02 -2.88
CA ILE A 340 -4.21 -18.38 -3.61
C ILE A 340 -3.80 -17.01 -4.15
N ALA A 341 -3.16 -16.18 -3.31
CA ALA A 341 -2.75 -14.84 -3.71
C ALA A 341 -1.62 -14.87 -4.75
N LEU A 342 -0.66 -15.79 -4.62
CA LEU A 342 0.37 -16.04 -5.65
C LEU A 342 -0.25 -16.54 -6.97
N LEU A 343 -1.21 -17.47 -6.92
CA LEU A 343 -1.91 -17.97 -8.10
C LEU A 343 -2.70 -16.84 -8.81
N ALA A 344 -3.36 -15.97 -8.04
CA ALA A 344 -4.06 -14.81 -8.57
C ALA A 344 -3.12 -13.81 -9.26
N ALA A 345 -1.93 -13.59 -8.68
CA ALA A 345 -0.87 -12.79 -9.28
C ALA A 345 -0.36 -13.41 -10.58
N VAL A 346 0.02 -14.70 -10.58
CA VAL A 346 0.52 -15.42 -11.76
C VAL A 346 -0.48 -15.39 -12.91
N ILE A 347 -1.75 -15.72 -12.67
CA ILE A 347 -2.82 -15.72 -13.70
C ILE A 347 -3.02 -14.30 -14.27
N GLY A 348 -3.07 -13.29 -13.41
CA GLY A 348 -3.26 -11.91 -13.85
C GLY A 348 -2.07 -11.33 -14.61
N VAL A 349 -0.84 -11.67 -14.21
CA VAL A 349 0.40 -11.31 -14.90
C VAL A 349 0.51 -12.01 -16.25
N ALA A 350 0.18 -13.30 -16.33
CA ALA A 350 0.14 -14.04 -17.59
C ALA A 350 -0.86 -13.41 -18.58
N GLY A 351 -2.05 -13.02 -18.09
CA GLY A 351 -3.02 -12.23 -18.84
C GLY A 351 -2.46 -10.90 -19.33
N ALA A 352 -1.82 -10.12 -18.46
CA ALA A 352 -1.21 -8.83 -18.81
C ALA A 352 -0.13 -8.95 -19.90
N VAL A 353 0.74 -9.97 -19.82
CA VAL A 353 1.76 -10.24 -20.83
C VAL A 353 1.14 -10.67 -22.16
N LEU A 354 0.07 -11.47 -22.12
CA LEU A 354 -0.61 -11.94 -23.32
C LEU A 354 -1.36 -10.79 -24.03
N THR A 355 -2.09 -9.94 -23.28
CA THR A 355 -2.69 -8.72 -23.85
C THR A 355 -1.63 -7.79 -24.43
N THR A 356 -0.50 -7.57 -23.74
CA THR A 356 0.60 -6.72 -24.23
C THR A 356 1.22 -7.24 -25.53
N LYS A 357 1.34 -8.57 -25.68
CA LYS A 357 1.86 -9.19 -26.91
C LYS A 357 0.91 -9.11 -28.10
N VAL A 358 -0.41 -9.14 -27.85
CA VAL A 358 -1.44 -9.00 -28.90
C VAL A 358 -1.68 -7.52 -29.23
N ARG A 359 -1.62 -6.63 -28.23
CA ARG A 359 -1.87 -5.19 -28.36
C ARG A 359 -0.80 -4.36 -27.63
N PRO A 360 0.33 -4.05 -28.30
CA PRO A 360 1.39 -3.23 -27.72
C PRO A 360 0.89 -1.83 -27.35
N GLY A 361 0.92 -1.50 -26.06
CA GLY A 361 0.54 -0.17 -25.54
C GLY A 361 -0.84 -0.07 -24.89
N ASP A 362 -1.61 -1.17 -24.82
CA ASP A 362 -2.92 -1.17 -24.13
C ASP A 362 -2.77 -0.84 -22.62
N VAL A 363 -3.51 0.17 -22.16
CA VAL A 363 -3.57 0.62 -20.76
C VAL A 363 -4.15 -0.47 -19.85
N THR A 364 -5.04 -1.34 -20.35
CA THR A 364 -5.59 -2.45 -19.58
C THR A 364 -4.51 -3.46 -19.20
N ALA A 365 -3.57 -3.73 -20.11
CA ALA A 365 -2.46 -4.64 -19.87
C ALA A 365 -1.50 -4.07 -18.83
N LEU A 366 -1.24 -2.75 -18.88
CA LEU A 366 -0.48 -2.04 -17.85
C LEU A 366 -1.16 -2.13 -16.47
N GLY A 367 -2.47 -1.89 -16.42
CA GLY A 367 -3.28 -2.00 -15.20
C GLY A 367 -3.32 -3.43 -14.63
N LEU A 368 -3.41 -4.45 -15.49
CA LEU A 368 -3.35 -5.85 -15.08
C LEU A 368 -1.96 -6.24 -14.55
N ALA A 369 -0.87 -5.74 -15.14
CA ALA A 369 0.50 -6.01 -14.68
C ALA A 369 0.80 -5.40 -13.32
N VAL A 370 0.31 -4.18 -13.05
CA VAL A 370 0.50 -3.51 -11.75
C VAL A 370 -0.48 -4.03 -10.70
N GLY A 371 -1.75 -4.23 -11.05
CA GLY A 371 -2.80 -4.59 -10.11
C GLY A 371 -2.82 -6.07 -9.70
N SER A 372 -2.40 -7.00 -10.58
CA SER A 372 -2.51 -8.44 -10.27
C SER A 372 -1.59 -8.92 -9.15
N PRO A 373 -0.34 -8.43 -9.00
CA PRO A 373 0.51 -8.76 -7.86
C PRO A 373 0.04 -8.17 -6.52
N MET A 374 -0.82 -7.14 -6.51
CA MET A 374 -1.11 -6.37 -5.30
C MET A 374 -1.73 -7.19 -4.16
N PRO A 375 -2.68 -8.12 -4.36
CA PRO A 375 -3.17 -8.95 -3.25
C PRO A 375 -2.10 -9.86 -2.64
N ALA A 376 -1.16 -10.39 -3.44
CA ALA A 376 -0.03 -11.16 -2.92
C ALA A 376 0.88 -10.30 -2.06
N LEU A 377 1.10 -9.04 -2.45
CA LEU A 377 1.87 -8.08 -1.65
C LEU A 377 1.09 -7.55 -0.43
N LEU A 378 -0.24 -7.45 -0.49
CA LEU A 378 -1.06 -7.04 0.66
C LEU A 378 -1.21 -8.17 1.70
N THR A 379 -1.28 -9.43 1.27
CA THR A 379 -1.40 -10.57 2.20
C THR A 379 -0.16 -10.74 3.08
N THR A 380 1.03 -10.34 2.64
CA THR A 380 2.26 -10.41 3.48
C THR A 380 2.24 -9.48 4.70
N ALA A 381 1.23 -8.64 4.86
CA ALA A 381 1.03 -7.85 6.09
C ALA A 381 0.33 -8.64 7.21
N VAL A 382 -0.13 -9.87 6.91
CA VAL A 382 -0.92 -10.71 7.82
C VAL A 382 -0.38 -12.14 7.95
N LEU A 383 0.33 -12.64 6.93
CA LEU A 383 1.10 -13.90 7.02
C LEU A 383 2.27 -13.77 8.01
N ASP A 384 2.74 -14.90 8.55
CA ASP A 384 4.02 -15.00 9.26
C ASP A 384 5.15 -14.31 8.47
N ARG A 385 6.09 -13.74 9.21
CA ARG A 385 7.26 -13.02 8.70
C ARG A 385 7.99 -13.74 7.58
N TYR A 386 8.30 -15.03 7.75
CA TYR A 386 9.07 -15.80 6.77
C TYR A 386 8.22 -16.18 5.55
N LEU A 387 6.95 -16.53 5.77
CA LEU A 387 6.01 -16.84 4.70
C LEU A 387 5.68 -15.59 3.86
N GLY A 388 5.44 -14.45 4.50
CA GLY A 388 5.25 -13.16 3.86
C GLY A 388 6.49 -12.69 3.08
N ALA A 389 7.68 -12.86 3.64
CA ALA A 389 8.93 -12.61 2.93
C ALA A 389 9.08 -13.50 1.69
N ALA A 390 8.73 -14.79 1.79
CA ALA A 390 8.78 -15.74 0.68
C ALA A 390 7.76 -15.41 -0.42
N VAL A 391 6.53 -14.98 -0.06
CA VAL A 391 5.50 -14.53 -1.01
C VAL A 391 5.94 -13.26 -1.75
N ALA A 392 6.44 -12.25 -1.04
CA ALA A 392 6.99 -11.05 -1.66
C ALA A 392 8.20 -11.38 -2.56
N GLY A 393 9.08 -12.29 -2.13
CA GLY A 393 10.23 -12.77 -2.90
C GLY A 393 9.83 -13.50 -4.18
N ALA A 394 8.81 -14.36 -4.13
CA ALA A 394 8.27 -15.05 -5.31
C ALA A 394 7.67 -14.07 -6.33
N VAL A 395 6.93 -13.05 -5.86
CA VAL A 395 6.44 -11.95 -6.71
C VAL A 395 7.61 -11.17 -7.31
N ALA A 396 8.65 -10.84 -6.52
CA ALA A 396 9.83 -10.13 -6.96
C ALA A 396 10.57 -10.89 -8.08
N VAL A 397 10.84 -12.20 -7.88
CA VAL A 397 11.48 -13.06 -8.88
C VAL A 397 10.65 -13.14 -10.16
N MET A 398 9.33 -13.37 -10.06
CA MET A 398 8.43 -13.39 -11.22
C MET A 398 8.47 -12.08 -12.01
N MET A 399 8.38 -10.93 -11.34
CA MET A 399 8.39 -9.61 -11.97
C MET A 399 9.75 -9.24 -12.55
N LEU A 400 10.84 -9.47 -11.83
CA LEU A 400 12.20 -9.13 -12.29
C LEU A 400 12.65 -10.05 -13.43
N ALA A 401 12.26 -11.33 -13.43
CA ALA A 401 12.48 -12.24 -14.57
C ALA A 401 11.67 -11.80 -15.81
N LEU A 402 10.38 -11.46 -15.63
CA LEU A 402 9.54 -10.95 -16.71
C LEU A 402 10.09 -9.63 -17.28
N TRP A 403 10.58 -8.73 -16.44
CA TRP A 403 11.26 -7.51 -16.88
C TRP A 403 12.56 -7.84 -17.64
N ALA A 404 13.42 -8.68 -17.09
CA ALA A 404 14.72 -9.00 -17.70
C ALA A 404 14.60 -9.65 -19.08
N ALA A 405 13.63 -10.56 -19.24
CA ALA A 405 13.30 -11.17 -20.54
C ALA A 405 12.55 -10.20 -21.47
N GLY A 406 11.56 -9.47 -20.92
CA GLY A 406 10.64 -8.63 -21.69
C GLY A 406 11.22 -7.28 -22.15
N ARG A 407 12.30 -6.77 -21.54
CA ARG A 407 12.85 -5.41 -21.79
C ARG A 407 13.22 -5.05 -23.23
N ARG A 408 13.31 -6.03 -24.14
CA ARG A 408 13.56 -5.81 -25.58
C ARG A 408 12.35 -6.09 -26.48
N SER A 409 11.32 -6.75 -25.97
CA SER A 409 10.18 -7.28 -26.74
C SER A 409 8.82 -6.73 -26.29
N LEU A 410 8.76 -6.01 -25.17
CA LEU A 410 7.57 -5.40 -24.60
C LEU A 410 7.70 -3.86 -24.61
N PRO A 411 6.60 -3.10 -24.65
CA PRO A 411 6.63 -1.64 -24.61
C PRO A 411 7.37 -1.11 -23.38
N ALA A 412 8.12 -0.02 -23.55
CA ALA A 412 8.97 0.55 -22.50
C ALA A 412 8.20 0.86 -21.20
N ASN A 413 6.97 1.40 -21.31
CA ASN A 413 6.12 1.72 -20.15
C ASN A 413 5.67 0.45 -19.39
N PHE A 414 5.35 -0.63 -20.11
CA PHE A 414 4.97 -1.91 -19.51
C PHE A 414 6.17 -2.55 -18.80
N ALA A 415 7.34 -2.59 -19.47
CA ALA A 415 8.57 -3.09 -18.86
C ALA A 415 8.96 -2.25 -17.62
N ALA A 416 8.87 -0.93 -17.68
CA ALA A 416 9.14 -0.06 -16.54
C ALA A 416 8.20 -0.33 -15.35
N ALA A 417 6.90 -0.52 -15.59
CA ALA A 417 5.93 -0.83 -14.55
C ALA A 417 6.16 -2.21 -13.90
N VAL A 418 6.39 -3.26 -14.71
CA VAL A 418 6.74 -4.60 -14.20
C VAL A 418 8.04 -4.56 -13.39
N GLY A 419 9.06 -3.85 -13.89
CA GLY A 419 10.32 -3.65 -13.17
C GLY A 419 10.13 -2.93 -11.84
N ALA A 420 9.30 -1.87 -11.80
CA ALA A 420 8.99 -1.13 -10.57
C ALA A 420 8.27 -1.99 -9.53
N VAL A 421 7.27 -2.79 -9.93
CA VAL A 421 6.56 -3.71 -9.02
C VAL A 421 7.50 -4.82 -8.54
N GLY A 422 8.38 -5.36 -9.39
CA GLY A 422 9.38 -6.35 -8.97
C GLY A 422 10.42 -5.82 -8.01
N VAL A 423 10.88 -4.58 -8.19
CA VAL A 423 11.78 -3.89 -7.27
C VAL A 423 11.07 -3.59 -5.93
N PHE A 424 9.82 -3.13 -5.96
CA PHE A 424 9.03 -2.92 -4.74
C PHE A 424 8.79 -4.22 -3.96
N ALA A 425 8.45 -5.31 -4.65
CA ALA A 425 8.30 -6.63 -4.05
C ALA A 425 9.62 -7.17 -3.45
N LEU A 426 10.77 -6.87 -4.07
CA LEU A 426 12.08 -7.22 -3.52
C LEU A 426 12.33 -6.48 -2.20
N PHE A 427 12.13 -5.15 -2.18
CA PHE A 427 12.24 -4.37 -0.94
C PHE A 427 11.33 -4.90 0.16
N GLN A 428 10.09 -5.25 -0.17
CA GLN A 428 9.13 -5.81 0.77
C GLN A 428 9.57 -7.17 1.31
N SER A 429 10.13 -8.05 0.46
CA SER A 429 10.73 -9.33 0.87
C SER A 429 11.90 -9.10 1.85
N THR A 430 12.84 -8.21 1.50
CA THR A 430 14.01 -7.86 2.32
C THR A 430 13.62 -7.18 3.64
N ALA A 431 12.57 -6.36 3.64
CA ALA A 431 12.06 -5.67 4.83
C ALA A 431 11.31 -6.59 5.80
N LEU A 432 10.75 -7.70 5.32
CA LEU A 432 10.12 -8.74 6.16
C LEU A 432 11.17 -9.77 6.64
N ALA A 433 12.09 -10.19 5.77
CA ALA A 433 13.10 -11.18 6.11
C ALA A 433 14.08 -10.70 7.18
N LEU A 434 14.58 -9.46 7.08
CA LEU A 434 15.71 -8.96 7.87
C LEU A 434 15.30 -7.88 8.87
N ASP A 435 16.07 -7.69 9.95
CA ASP A 435 15.87 -6.60 10.92
C ASP A 435 17.07 -5.65 11.00
N GLY A 436 16.82 -4.47 11.60
CA GLY A 436 17.83 -3.55 12.10
C GLY A 436 18.95 -3.23 11.11
N SER A 437 20.19 -3.39 11.56
CA SER A 437 21.40 -3.14 10.78
C SER A 437 21.53 -4.06 9.56
N THR A 438 21.14 -5.33 9.68
CA THR A 438 21.19 -6.30 8.55
C THR A 438 20.25 -5.88 7.42
N ARG A 439 19.06 -5.35 7.74
CA ARG A 439 18.14 -4.76 6.75
C ARG A 439 18.77 -3.55 6.04
N ALA A 440 19.48 -2.68 6.78
CA ALA A 440 20.18 -1.53 6.21
C ALA A 440 21.28 -1.96 5.21
N ALA A 441 22.11 -2.94 5.59
CA ALA A 441 23.18 -3.48 4.74
C ALA A 441 22.66 -4.04 3.41
N VAL A 442 21.59 -4.84 3.44
CA VAL A 442 21.05 -5.48 2.22
C VAL A 442 20.33 -4.48 1.32
N VAL A 443 19.55 -3.53 1.87
CA VAL A 443 18.92 -2.46 1.06
C VAL A 443 19.98 -1.57 0.37
N LEU A 444 21.12 -1.32 1.00
CA LEU A 444 22.25 -0.63 0.36
C LEU A 444 22.95 -1.49 -0.71
N ALA A 445 23.05 -2.81 -0.52
CA ALA A 445 23.58 -3.73 -1.52
C ALA A 445 22.66 -3.82 -2.75
N GLU A 446 21.34 -3.87 -2.55
CA GLU A 446 20.32 -3.76 -3.60
C GLU A 446 20.46 -2.43 -4.37
N ALA A 447 20.62 -1.31 -3.66
CA ALA A 447 20.87 -0.01 -4.27
C ALA A 447 22.15 0.01 -5.14
N LEU A 448 23.21 -0.68 -4.70
CA LEU A 448 24.48 -0.77 -5.43
C LEU A 448 24.37 -1.66 -6.68
N VAL A 449 23.64 -2.79 -6.59
CA VAL A 449 23.30 -3.63 -7.75
C VAL A 449 22.46 -2.85 -8.76
N LEU A 450 21.48 -2.07 -8.29
CA LEU A 450 20.68 -1.19 -9.16
C LEU A 450 21.52 -0.08 -9.82
N ALA A 451 22.52 0.48 -9.13
CA ALA A 451 23.46 1.45 -9.72
C ALA A 451 24.29 0.81 -10.85
N PHE A 452 24.85 -0.37 -10.61
CA PHE A 452 25.61 -1.12 -11.61
C PHE A 452 24.73 -1.49 -12.81
N LEU A 453 23.49 -1.96 -12.56
CA LEU A 453 22.51 -2.31 -13.58
C LEU A 453 22.07 -1.10 -14.41
N ALA A 454 21.93 0.08 -13.80
CA ALA A 454 21.65 1.34 -14.49
C ALA A 454 22.75 1.67 -15.51
N LYS A 455 24.03 1.48 -15.12
CA LYS A 455 25.18 1.69 -15.99
C LYS A 455 25.22 0.66 -17.13
N VAL A 456 25.12 -0.64 -16.81
CA VAL A 456 25.18 -1.74 -17.79
C VAL A 456 24.06 -1.65 -18.82
N LEU A 457 22.86 -1.23 -18.42
CA LEU A 457 21.71 -1.06 -19.32
C LEU A 457 21.59 0.37 -19.89
N SER A 458 22.51 1.28 -19.54
CA SER A 458 22.46 2.71 -19.91
C SER A 458 21.08 3.38 -19.70
N SER A 459 20.39 3.04 -18.60
CA SER A 459 18.97 3.34 -18.42
C SER A 459 18.65 4.06 -17.10
N ARG A 460 17.72 5.01 -17.16
CA ARG A 460 17.36 5.89 -16.03
C ARG A 460 16.48 5.19 -14.97
N GLY A 461 15.76 4.12 -15.34
CA GLY A 461 14.87 3.40 -14.43
C GLY A 461 15.60 2.78 -13.22
N PRO A 462 16.60 1.91 -13.42
CA PRO A 462 17.38 1.36 -12.32
C PRO A 462 18.20 2.42 -11.55
N LEU A 463 18.54 3.57 -12.17
CA LEU A 463 19.17 4.69 -11.45
C LEU A 463 18.22 5.32 -10.44
N LEU A 464 16.94 5.50 -10.79
CA LEU A 464 15.90 5.99 -9.87
C LEU A 464 15.66 4.97 -8.75
N GLY A 465 15.61 3.67 -9.06
CA GLY A 465 15.54 2.61 -8.04
C GLY A 465 16.73 2.64 -7.08
N SER A 466 17.94 2.75 -7.61
CA SER A 466 19.18 2.89 -6.83
C SER A 466 19.15 4.12 -5.92
N LEU A 467 18.62 5.27 -6.39
CA LEU A 467 18.47 6.47 -5.57
C LEU A 467 17.47 6.27 -4.43
N VAL A 468 16.30 5.69 -4.70
CA VAL A 468 15.28 5.41 -3.67
C VAL A 468 15.83 4.45 -2.61
N PHE A 469 16.44 3.34 -3.03
CA PHE A 469 16.99 2.34 -2.10
C PHE A 469 18.22 2.88 -1.37
N GLY A 470 19.03 3.71 -2.01
CA GLY A 470 20.18 4.38 -1.37
C GLY A 470 19.75 5.36 -0.28
N VAL A 471 18.68 6.13 -0.50
CA VAL A 471 18.10 7.02 0.52
C VAL A 471 17.47 6.20 1.65
N THR A 472 16.67 5.18 1.36
CA THR A 472 16.08 4.33 2.40
C THR A 472 17.16 3.57 3.20
N GLY A 473 18.17 3.01 2.53
CA GLY A 473 19.30 2.33 3.16
C GLY A 473 20.15 3.28 4.01
N PHE A 474 20.37 4.52 3.59
CA PHE A 474 21.00 5.56 4.40
C PHE A 474 20.18 5.87 5.66
N LEU A 475 18.85 6.07 5.54
CA LEU A 475 17.98 6.31 6.69
C LEU A 475 17.95 5.11 7.66
N LEU A 476 17.93 3.88 7.15
CA LEU A 476 18.08 2.66 7.95
C LEU A 476 19.46 2.56 8.62
N THR A 477 20.52 3.06 7.98
CA THR A 477 21.87 3.13 8.58
C THR A 477 21.89 4.08 9.77
N VAL A 478 21.34 5.29 9.59
CA VAL A 478 21.22 6.34 10.62
C VAL A 478 20.27 5.94 11.76
N ALA A 479 19.28 5.09 11.50
CA ALA A 479 18.36 4.60 12.53
C ALA A 479 18.90 3.36 13.29
N TYR A 480 19.53 2.41 12.60
CA TYR A 480 19.71 1.04 13.11
C TYR A 480 21.10 0.42 12.96
N ALA A 481 22.07 1.05 12.27
CA ALA A 481 23.39 0.45 12.03
C ALA A 481 24.57 1.30 12.54
N VAL A 482 24.53 2.61 12.32
CA VAL A 482 25.50 3.59 12.85
C VAL A 482 24.71 4.82 13.35
N PRO A 483 23.87 4.66 14.39
CA PRO A 483 23.03 5.76 14.86
C PRO A 483 23.87 6.90 15.42
N PRO A 484 23.49 8.19 15.26
CA PRO A 484 24.33 9.33 15.64
C PRO A 484 24.85 9.31 17.08
N ARG A 485 24.11 8.71 18.03
CA ARG A 485 24.56 8.44 19.40
C ARG A 485 25.90 7.70 19.47
N LEU A 486 26.15 6.73 18.59
CA LEU A 486 27.40 5.97 18.53
C LEU A 486 28.60 6.84 18.10
N LEU A 487 28.37 8.01 17.50
CA LEU A 487 29.38 8.99 17.08
C LEU A 487 29.48 10.20 18.04
N LEU A 488 28.73 10.21 19.16
CA LEU A 488 28.55 11.38 20.01
C LEU A 488 28.63 11.05 21.51
N ASP A 489 27.98 9.97 21.93
CA ASP A 489 27.87 9.53 23.32
C ASP A 489 28.93 8.44 23.61
N GLU A 490 29.59 8.51 24.76
CA GLU A 490 30.54 7.47 25.17
C GLU A 490 29.83 6.12 25.41
N PRO A 491 30.46 4.98 25.07
CA PRO A 491 29.83 3.66 25.15
C PRO A 491 29.68 3.18 26.61
N TRP A 492 28.60 3.60 27.28
CA TRP A 492 28.26 3.18 28.65
C TRP A 492 27.80 1.71 28.76
N ARG A 493 27.65 1.02 27.63
CA ARG A 493 27.40 -0.43 27.53
C ARG A 493 28.11 -0.99 26.30
N ALA A 494 28.58 -2.23 26.40
CA ALA A 494 29.05 -2.99 25.24
C ALA A 494 27.86 -3.32 24.32
N ASP A 495 27.79 -2.67 23.16
CA ASP A 495 26.96 -3.14 22.05
C ASP A 495 27.43 -4.55 21.61
N SER A 496 26.51 -5.41 21.18
CA SER A 496 26.88 -6.76 20.74
C SER A 496 27.89 -6.72 19.59
N THR A 497 28.87 -7.62 19.57
CA THR A 497 29.90 -7.68 18.52
C THR A 497 29.29 -7.77 17.12
N GLY A 498 28.19 -8.50 16.97
CA GLY A 498 27.43 -8.59 15.71
C GLY A 498 26.80 -7.27 15.27
N PHE A 499 26.37 -6.40 16.19
CA PHE A 499 25.90 -5.05 15.87
C PHE A 499 27.04 -4.20 15.29
N LEU A 500 28.23 -4.21 15.91
CA LEU A 500 29.39 -3.45 15.44
C LEU A 500 29.92 -3.96 14.09
N VAL A 501 29.99 -5.29 13.88
CA VAL A 501 30.34 -5.87 12.57
C VAL A 501 29.33 -5.45 11.51
N SER A 502 28.03 -5.55 11.80
CA SER A 502 26.97 -5.15 10.87
C SER A 502 26.99 -3.64 10.58
N GLY A 503 27.23 -2.80 11.58
CA GLY A 503 27.42 -1.35 11.45
C GLY A 503 28.60 -0.99 10.55
N MET A 504 29.77 -1.60 10.79
CA MET A 504 30.97 -1.42 9.96
C MET A 504 30.72 -1.84 8.50
N LEU A 505 30.10 -3.00 8.27
CA LEU A 505 29.78 -3.47 6.92
C LEU A 505 28.74 -2.58 6.22
N THR A 506 27.69 -2.16 6.94
CA THR A 506 26.67 -1.23 6.42
C THR A 506 27.30 0.09 6.00
N ALA A 507 28.16 0.67 6.85
CA ALA A 507 28.86 1.91 6.57
C ALA A 507 29.86 1.77 5.39
N LEU A 508 30.51 0.62 5.24
CA LEU A 508 31.38 0.34 4.09
C LEU A 508 30.58 0.30 2.78
N VAL A 509 29.45 -0.42 2.75
CA VAL A 509 28.57 -0.47 1.56
C VAL A 509 27.96 0.90 1.25
N LEU A 510 27.57 1.67 2.27
CA LEU A 510 27.12 3.06 2.11
C LEU A 510 28.20 3.92 1.46
N GLY A 511 29.45 3.86 1.93
CA GLY A 511 30.58 4.60 1.37
C GLY A 511 30.83 4.26 -0.12
N VAL A 512 30.76 2.97 -0.47
CA VAL A 512 30.87 2.51 -1.86
C VAL A 512 29.71 3.02 -2.72
N LEU A 513 28.47 2.87 -2.25
CA LEU A 513 27.27 3.33 -2.96
C LEU A 513 27.30 4.84 -3.23
N VAL A 514 27.69 5.63 -2.23
CA VAL A 514 27.76 7.09 -2.29
C VAL A 514 28.82 7.58 -3.29
N VAL A 515 29.88 6.80 -3.55
CA VAL A 515 30.83 7.10 -4.64
C VAL A 515 30.29 6.62 -6.01
N VAL A 516 29.69 5.43 -6.07
CA VAL A 516 29.25 4.82 -7.33
C VAL A 516 28.02 5.52 -7.93
N LEU A 517 27.03 5.89 -7.11
CA LEU A 517 25.75 6.42 -7.60
C LEU A 517 25.89 7.78 -8.34
N PRO A 518 26.62 8.80 -7.82
CA PRO A 518 26.87 10.04 -8.56
C PRO A 518 27.74 9.84 -9.81
N TRP A 519 28.65 8.87 -9.80
CA TRP A 519 29.47 8.51 -10.96
C TRP A 519 28.63 7.87 -12.07
N VAL A 520 27.70 6.97 -11.73
CA VAL A 520 26.75 6.44 -12.71
C VAL A 520 25.81 7.55 -13.19
N ALA A 521 25.27 8.39 -12.30
CA ALA A 521 24.37 9.49 -12.66
C ALA A 521 25.02 10.54 -13.59
N THR A 522 26.33 10.80 -13.44
CA THR A 522 27.09 11.63 -14.40
C THR A 522 27.36 10.89 -15.71
N SER A 523 27.72 9.60 -15.68
CA SER A 523 27.91 8.81 -16.90
C SER A 523 26.66 8.68 -17.78
N LEU A 524 25.47 8.77 -17.17
CA LEU A 524 24.17 8.76 -17.86
C LEU A 524 23.63 10.17 -18.20
N GLY A 525 24.42 11.23 -17.97
CA GLY A 525 24.04 12.61 -18.25
C GLY A 525 22.86 13.14 -17.43
N VAL A 526 22.51 12.49 -16.30
CA VAL A 526 21.39 12.87 -15.44
C VAL A 526 21.81 13.96 -14.45
N LEU A 527 23.06 13.93 -13.98
CA LEU A 527 23.58 14.91 -13.02
C LEU A 527 24.16 16.14 -13.74
N GLY A 528 23.48 17.28 -13.61
CA GLY A 528 23.95 18.57 -14.13
C GLY A 528 25.16 19.14 -13.38
N ARG A 529 25.68 20.29 -13.84
CA ARG A 529 26.88 20.95 -13.28
C ARG A 529 26.68 21.59 -11.88
N HIS A 530 25.58 21.33 -11.18
CA HIS A 530 25.35 21.87 -9.83
C HIS A 530 26.29 21.23 -8.80
N PRO A 531 26.84 22.00 -7.84
CA PRO A 531 27.72 21.46 -6.80
C PRO A 531 26.97 20.70 -5.70
N PHE A 532 25.68 20.99 -5.48
CA PHE A 532 24.91 20.48 -4.33
C PHE A 532 24.94 18.94 -4.17
N PRO A 533 24.72 18.11 -5.22
CA PRO A 533 24.77 16.66 -5.07
C PRO A 533 26.15 16.15 -4.63
N TRP A 534 27.23 16.82 -5.03
CA TRP A 534 28.60 16.49 -4.61
C TRP A 534 28.89 16.88 -3.16
N VAL A 535 28.27 17.94 -2.66
CA VAL A 535 28.33 18.30 -1.22
C VAL A 535 27.60 17.26 -0.38
N VAL A 536 26.38 16.86 -0.76
CA VAL A 536 25.63 15.79 -0.08
C VAL A 536 26.41 14.47 -0.11
N THR A 537 26.96 14.10 -1.27
CA THR A 537 27.87 12.95 -1.45
C THR A 537 29.04 13.00 -0.47
N GLY A 538 29.72 14.15 -0.36
CA GLY A 538 30.83 14.33 0.57
C GLY A 538 30.43 14.15 2.04
N VAL A 539 29.33 14.75 2.47
CA VAL A 539 28.85 14.65 3.86
C VAL A 539 28.49 13.20 4.23
N VAL A 540 27.73 12.50 3.37
CA VAL A 540 27.36 11.10 3.65
C VAL A 540 28.58 10.18 3.59
N LEU A 541 29.56 10.44 2.71
CA LEU A 541 30.81 9.68 2.67
C LEU A 541 31.67 9.88 3.93
N LEU A 542 31.72 11.09 4.49
CA LEU A 542 32.43 11.36 5.74
C LEU A 542 31.77 10.68 6.95
N TYR A 543 30.43 10.69 7.02
CA TYR A 543 29.67 9.93 8.01
C TYR A 543 29.90 8.43 7.87
N ALA A 544 29.85 7.89 6.65
CA ALA A 544 30.13 6.48 6.38
C ALA A 544 31.56 6.09 6.78
N ALA A 545 32.57 6.90 6.42
CA ALA A 545 33.95 6.66 6.80
C ALA A 545 34.16 6.72 8.33
N ALA A 546 33.52 7.66 9.02
CA ALA A 546 33.55 7.72 10.48
C ALA A 546 32.90 6.48 11.13
N GLY A 547 31.77 6.01 10.59
CA GLY A 547 31.11 4.78 11.02
C GLY A 547 32.00 3.54 10.86
N VAL A 548 32.65 3.36 9.70
CA VAL A 548 33.60 2.25 9.48
C VAL A 548 34.75 2.29 10.50
N VAL A 549 35.38 3.45 10.70
CA VAL A 549 36.51 3.61 11.62
C VAL A 549 36.08 3.37 13.07
N LEU A 550 34.95 3.92 13.51
CA LEU A 550 34.54 3.84 14.91
C LEU A 550 33.98 2.48 15.29
N CYS A 551 33.15 1.86 14.43
CA CYS A 551 32.76 0.46 14.63
C CYS A 551 33.98 -0.48 14.59
N GLY A 552 34.97 -0.21 13.73
CA GLY A 552 36.23 -0.95 13.69
C GLY A 552 37.07 -0.79 14.97
N ALA A 553 37.16 0.41 15.54
CA ALA A 553 37.87 0.66 16.79
C ALA A 553 37.15 0.01 17.99
N LEU A 554 35.82 0.13 18.04
CA LEU A 554 35.00 -0.51 19.07
C LEU A 554 35.00 -2.04 18.98
N LEU A 555 35.25 -2.63 17.80
CA LEU A 555 35.48 -4.08 17.66
C LEU A 555 36.81 -4.55 18.27
N VAL A 556 37.79 -3.66 18.43
CA VAL A 556 39.07 -3.95 19.11
C VAL A 556 38.97 -3.71 20.61
N SER A 557 38.28 -2.64 21.04
CA SER A 557 38.04 -2.34 22.45
C SER A 557 36.68 -1.67 22.64
N GLN A 558 35.75 -2.32 23.34
CA GLN A 558 34.35 -1.88 23.51
C GLN A 558 34.17 -0.84 24.63
N ASP A 559 35.17 0.02 24.84
CA ASP A 559 35.27 0.95 25.97
C ASP A 559 35.54 2.39 25.51
N VAL A 560 35.67 3.30 26.48
CA VAL A 560 36.00 4.72 26.23
C VAL A 560 37.37 4.86 25.53
N THR A 561 38.35 3.99 25.82
CA THR A 561 39.65 3.99 25.13
C THR A 561 39.49 3.70 23.64
N GLY A 562 38.73 2.66 23.27
CA GLY A 562 38.43 2.33 21.86
C GLY A 562 37.63 3.44 21.16
N PHE A 563 36.68 4.06 21.85
CA PHE A 563 35.91 5.20 21.35
C PHE A 563 36.79 6.43 21.03
N LEU A 564 37.60 6.88 21.99
CA LEU A 564 38.51 8.02 21.83
C LEU A 564 39.61 7.74 20.77
N PHE A 565 40.10 6.50 20.70
CA PHE A 565 41.04 6.06 19.67
C PHE A 565 40.42 6.10 18.27
N GLY A 566 39.20 5.59 18.12
CA GLY A 566 38.43 5.68 16.87
C GLY A 566 38.20 7.14 16.45
N HIS A 567 37.77 8.00 17.38
CA HIS A 567 37.61 9.45 17.11
C HIS A 567 38.93 10.12 16.67
N SER A 568 40.05 9.74 17.27
CA SER A 568 41.38 10.23 16.89
C SER A 568 41.75 9.82 15.46
N ILE A 569 41.51 8.56 15.07
CA ILE A 569 41.72 8.08 13.69
C ILE A 569 40.81 8.82 12.69
N VAL A 570 39.56 9.13 13.06
CA VAL A 570 38.68 9.96 12.22
C VAL A 570 39.26 11.37 12.00
N THR A 571 39.72 12.06 13.05
CA THR A 571 40.31 13.41 12.91
C THR A 571 41.60 13.38 12.06
N VAL A 572 42.47 12.39 12.26
CA VAL A 572 43.70 12.22 11.47
C VAL A 572 43.38 11.88 10.00
N SER A 573 42.51 10.92 9.74
CA SER A 573 42.18 10.48 8.37
C SER A 573 41.49 11.57 7.54
N TRP A 574 40.60 12.37 8.14
CA TRP A 574 40.02 13.56 7.49
C TRP A 574 41.10 14.60 7.13
N THR A 575 42.05 14.84 8.03
CA THR A 575 43.16 15.79 7.81
C THR A 575 44.10 15.33 6.70
N VAL A 576 44.46 14.05 6.67
CA VAL A 576 45.27 13.47 5.58
C VAL A 576 44.52 13.50 4.25
N ALA A 577 43.24 13.14 4.23
CA ALA A 577 42.40 13.21 3.04
C ALA A 577 42.29 14.65 2.50
N ALA A 578 42.11 15.65 3.37
CA ALA A 578 42.09 17.05 3.00
C ALA A 578 43.40 17.50 2.33
N LEU A 579 44.55 17.12 2.90
CA LEU A 579 45.86 17.41 2.33
C LEU A 579 46.05 16.76 0.94
N VAL A 580 45.65 15.51 0.77
CA VAL A 580 45.70 14.81 -0.54
C VAL A 580 44.80 15.49 -1.57
N LEU A 581 43.60 15.93 -1.17
CA LEU A 581 42.67 16.68 -2.04
C LEU A 581 43.24 18.05 -2.43
N LEU A 582 43.88 18.77 -1.51
CA LEU A 582 44.54 20.05 -1.80
C LEU A 582 45.72 19.88 -2.77
N VAL A 583 46.61 18.91 -2.53
CA VAL A 583 47.76 18.64 -3.41
C VAL A 583 47.32 18.20 -4.80
N ARG A 584 46.30 17.32 -4.92
CA ARG A 584 45.70 16.96 -6.21
C ARG A 584 44.79 18.06 -6.80
N GLY A 585 44.48 19.08 -6.00
CA GLY A 585 43.67 20.24 -6.35
C GLY A 585 44.45 21.45 -6.85
N ILE A 586 45.77 21.36 -6.98
CA ILE A 586 46.59 22.45 -7.55
C ILE A 586 46.08 22.82 -8.96
N ASP A 587 45.87 21.84 -9.83
CA ASP A 587 45.41 22.07 -11.21
C ASP A 587 43.88 21.99 -11.38
N ARG A 588 43.16 21.51 -10.34
CA ARG A 588 41.74 21.16 -10.42
C ARG A 588 40.93 21.87 -9.33
N LYS A 589 40.26 22.97 -9.70
CA LYS A 589 39.46 23.82 -8.80
C LYS A 589 38.48 23.05 -7.91
N SER A 590 37.82 22.01 -8.43
CA SER A 590 36.88 21.16 -7.68
C SER A 590 37.54 20.41 -6.53
N LEU A 591 38.67 19.74 -6.79
CA LEU A 591 39.47 19.05 -5.77
C LEU A 591 40.02 20.02 -4.73
N ARG A 592 40.44 21.22 -5.15
CA ARG A 592 40.89 22.29 -4.23
C ARG A 592 39.79 22.73 -3.26
N VAL A 593 38.59 23.00 -3.78
CA VAL A 593 37.43 23.39 -2.96
C VAL A 593 37.01 22.26 -2.02
N ALA A 594 36.98 21.01 -2.49
CA ALA A 594 36.71 19.85 -1.63
C ALA A 594 37.74 19.71 -0.50
N GLY A 595 39.04 19.90 -0.79
CA GLY A 595 40.10 19.90 0.21
C GLY A 595 39.94 21.02 1.25
N LEU A 596 39.66 22.26 0.81
CA LEU A 596 39.43 23.39 1.73
C LEU A 596 38.20 23.18 2.62
N VAL A 597 37.10 22.66 2.07
CA VAL A 597 35.89 22.33 2.84
C VAL A 597 36.18 21.22 3.87
N LEU A 598 36.98 20.21 3.50
CA LEU A 598 37.34 19.14 4.44
C LEU A 598 38.31 19.60 5.54
N VAL A 599 39.23 20.55 5.26
CA VAL A 599 39.99 21.23 6.32
C VAL A 599 39.03 21.93 7.30
N GLY A 600 38.06 22.68 6.78
CA GLY A 600 37.05 23.36 7.61
C GLY A 600 36.26 22.39 8.48
N ALA A 601 35.83 21.25 7.93
CA ALA A 601 35.12 20.20 8.67
C ALA A 601 35.99 19.52 9.74
N ALA A 602 37.27 19.24 9.45
CA ALA A 602 38.20 18.67 10.41
C ALA A 602 38.49 19.63 11.58
N VAL A 603 38.71 20.92 11.30
CA VAL A 603 38.90 21.96 12.31
C VAL A 603 37.63 22.16 13.14
N ALA A 604 36.44 22.14 12.52
CA ALA A 604 35.17 22.23 13.23
C ALA A 604 34.94 21.03 14.17
N LYS A 605 35.26 19.79 13.73
CA LYS A 605 35.19 18.61 14.59
C LYS A 605 36.14 18.75 15.81
N LEU A 606 37.37 19.19 15.58
CA LEU A 606 38.38 19.35 16.63
C LEU A 606 37.93 20.41 17.67
N LEU A 607 37.35 21.52 17.20
CA LEU A 607 36.82 22.59 18.06
C LEU A 607 35.52 22.23 18.81
N LEU A 608 34.69 21.33 18.28
CA LEU A 608 33.37 21.02 18.85
C LEU A 608 33.34 19.72 19.66
N PHE A 609 34.06 18.69 19.21
CA PHE A 609 34.07 17.37 19.86
C PHE A 609 35.37 17.14 20.64
N ASP A 610 36.53 17.29 19.99
CA ASP A 610 37.82 16.96 20.62
C ASP A 610 38.14 17.96 21.78
N MET A 611 37.51 19.14 21.79
CA MET A 611 37.45 20.09 22.93
C MET A 611 36.60 19.64 24.12
N ALA A 612 35.60 18.79 23.91
CA ALA A 612 34.68 18.32 24.95
C ALA A 612 35.12 16.97 25.53
N ALA A 613 35.61 16.07 24.67
CA ALA A 613 35.91 14.68 25.02
C ALA A 613 37.38 14.42 25.47
N LEU A 614 38.32 15.34 25.23
CA LEU A 614 39.72 15.15 25.62
C LEU A 614 40.07 15.95 26.88
N ASP A 615 40.63 15.29 27.88
CA ASP A 615 41.19 15.95 29.06
C ASP A 615 42.45 16.79 28.75
N GLY A 616 42.75 17.74 29.64
CA GLY A 616 43.55 18.94 29.36
C GLY A 616 44.82 18.75 28.53
N ILE A 617 45.69 17.79 28.91
CA ILE A 617 46.97 17.57 28.21
C ILE A 617 46.75 16.97 26.80
N ALA A 618 45.85 15.98 26.67
CA ALA A 618 45.54 15.38 25.38
C ALA A 618 44.93 16.40 24.41
N ARG A 619 44.06 17.28 24.92
CA ARG A 619 43.49 18.41 24.19
C ARG A 619 44.58 19.35 23.65
N VAL A 620 45.50 19.81 24.50
CA VAL A 620 46.61 20.70 24.10
C VAL A 620 47.50 20.06 23.04
N LEU A 621 47.85 18.77 23.19
CA LEU A 621 48.65 18.05 22.20
C LEU A 621 47.93 17.88 20.86
N ALA A 622 46.62 17.60 20.86
CA ALA A 622 45.80 17.52 19.66
C ALA A 622 45.74 18.85 18.90
N PHE A 623 45.56 19.97 19.61
CA PHE A 623 45.59 21.32 18.99
C PHE A 623 46.95 21.68 18.41
N ILE A 624 48.05 21.41 19.13
CA ILE A 624 49.42 21.69 18.65
C ILE A 624 49.75 20.82 17.42
N GLY A 625 49.44 19.52 17.46
CA GLY A 625 49.61 18.62 16.31
C GLY A 625 48.76 19.05 15.10
N ALA A 626 47.50 19.36 15.36
CA ALA A 626 46.55 20.10 14.53
C ALA A 626 47.21 21.24 13.72
N GLY A 627 47.64 22.25 14.47
CA GLY A 627 48.22 23.48 13.96
C GLY A 627 49.51 23.26 13.18
N LEU A 628 50.42 22.41 13.67
CA LEU A 628 51.69 22.11 13.00
C LEU A 628 51.50 21.38 11.66
N VAL A 629 50.54 20.45 11.59
CA VAL A 629 50.16 19.78 10.33
C VAL A 629 49.56 20.77 9.34
N LEU A 630 48.70 21.69 9.78
CA LEU A 630 48.13 22.74 8.93
C LEU A 630 49.19 23.76 8.46
N LEU A 631 50.16 24.14 9.31
CA LEU A 631 51.26 25.05 8.94
C LEU A 631 52.19 24.42 7.89
N THR A 632 52.57 23.15 8.10
CA THR A 632 53.43 22.41 7.15
C THR A 632 52.71 22.06 5.86
N ALA A 633 51.40 21.80 5.91
CA ALA A 633 50.54 21.69 4.72
C ALA A 633 50.49 23.01 3.93
N GLY A 634 50.18 24.13 4.60
CA GLY A 634 50.04 25.44 3.97
C GLY A 634 51.33 25.93 3.31
N THR A 635 52.47 25.81 4.00
CA THR A 635 53.79 26.19 3.47
C THR A 635 54.22 25.30 2.29
N ARG A 636 54.02 23.98 2.36
CA ARG A 636 54.29 23.07 1.22
C ARG A 636 53.37 23.37 0.03
N TYR A 637 52.09 23.61 0.26
CA TYR A 637 51.13 23.96 -0.79
C TYR A 637 51.49 25.29 -1.47
N ALA A 638 51.84 26.32 -0.69
CA ALA A 638 52.31 27.60 -1.22
C ALA A 638 53.58 27.44 -2.08
N LYS A 639 54.56 26.65 -1.63
CA LYS A 639 55.79 26.36 -2.39
C LYS A 639 55.49 25.61 -3.70
N LEU A 640 54.59 24.62 -3.68
CA LEU A 640 54.19 23.88 -4.89
C LEU A 640 53.47 24.77 -5.90
N VAL A 641 52.58 25.66 -5.45
CA VAL A 641 51.88 26.63 -6.32
C VAL A 641 52.86 27.66 -6.90
N ALA A 642 53.81 28.17 -6.12
CA ALA A 642 54.82 29.10 -6.60
C ALA A 642 55.74 28.47 -7.65
N THR A 643 56.26 27.27 -7.37
CA THR A 643 57.19 26.54 -8.27
C THR A 643 56.55 26.25 -9.63
N ARG A 644 55.24 25.93 -9.66
CA ARG A 644 54.52 25.65 -10.91
C ARG A 644 54.12 26.88 -11.72
N ARG A 645 54.01 28.08 -11.14
CA ARG A 645 53.82 29.31 -11.93
C ARG A 645 55.06 29.60 -12.77
N ILE A 646 56.22 29.53 -12.11
CA ILE A 646 57.53 29.75 -12.74
C ILE A 646 57.72 28.82 -13.95
N SER A 647 57.28 27.55 -13.88
CA SER A 647 57.35 26.58 -15.00
C SER A 647 56.13 26.60 -15.97
N VAL A 648 55.39 27.69 -16.02
CA VAL A 648 54.33 27.97 -17.02
C VAL A 648 54.52 29.37 -17.62
N ASP A 649 55.12 30.28 -16.85
CA ASP A 649 55.62 31.59 -17.31
C ASP A 649 57.03 31.49 -17.96
N SER A 650 57.54 30.27 -18.21
CA SER A 650 58.77 29.96 -18.97
C SER A 650 58.60 28.72 -19.86
#